data_AF-A0A2D5SBV5-F1
#
_entry.id   AF-A0A2D5SBV5-F1
#
_cell.length_a   1.000
_cell.length_b   1.000
_cell.length_c   1.000
_cell.angle_alpha   90.00
_cell.angle_beta   90.00
_cell.angle_gamma   90.00
#
_symmetry.space_group_name_H-M   'P 1'
#
loop_
_entity.id
_entity.type
_entity.pdbx_description
1 polymer ?
#
loop_
_entity_poly.entity_id
_entity_poly.type
_entity_poly.pdbx_seq_one_letter_code
_entity_poly.pdbx_strand_id
1 'polypeptide(L)'
;MLLTLSWKPANAVVLATVLSVSAGLVVDCPADEASDQKARIFRDWLTQDCGPAAEKCFTAADGCDVERRAVAAVLQETADAKFQADLTELAAAKTPGNDPRWRSLYLKACEARRAARLRKLVRETPKIVFTKHYNLGGSHYAYTEGQSDAQAERHFVPGAALCVLEMDGDNVKVSTLVDDPDGVIRDPSVSYDGKRILFAWKKSDREDDFHLYEMEVATGKIRQLTFGLGFADYEGCYLPNGDIVFTSSRCVQIVDCWWTEVSNLYTCDADGKFLRRISFDQVHSNYPQVLSDGRVIYTRWDYNDRGQLYPQPLFQMNSDGTGQTEYYGNNSWFPTTIAHARGIPGSDKLIAIATGHHCIQTGALIVIDAKKGSRESSGVTLVAPLVEDKSDRRYRRVDGYTGFDGHFQYPFAINEREYVASYSADQTRRDSKNGYGLYYVREDGARELLVDDPEISCNQPISLAARPLPAVRPSTVDYRQETGTYYVQNVYIGPGLNGVPRGTVKKLRVVALGFRAAGVGSNGNGGPAGGALVSTPVSIRNGTWDTKTVLGETPVYDDGSALFEVPARTPLYFQAVDADGQVVQSMRSWSTLQPGETFSCVGCHEEKKTVGQPHEPTMALAAGPKKLEPFYGKPRGFSFNQEIQPILNKHCIECHDDRSQTLALTAESKKRSKFDPKGARAILATESTWKYATNEPQDEWRTADFDDAQWNTGKAGFGTRGTPGGRVRSEWKTSDIWLRTTFELADYKNVNQFALAVHHDEDVEIYLNGVLAATKRGYLTEYQRISLSAKARASLRAGKNTLAVHCHQTSGGQFIDVGLYDLGRTAGGEPVVASSGDAAADNPADKKAFSLLPEIASTSGGRQWTDAYIALTQNGKPNPIVNWLNVQSIPPMLPPYFAGSAKSELMVLLRRGHYDVKLSREELDKIACWIDLLVPFCGDYMEANAWDEQGVNKYTHYLEKRKKMEAIEQANIKALVRRQFGADGTSEKP
;
A
#
# COMPACT_ATOMS: atom_id res chain seq x y z
N MET A 1 5.44 30.53 10.31
CA MET A 1 6.57 31.15 9.59
C MET A 1 6.33 30.92 8.11
N LEU A 2 5.85 31.95 7.40
CA LEU A 2 5.48 31.91 5.98
C LEU A 2 6.76 31.85 5.12
N LEU A 3 6.95 30.76 4.37
CA LEU A 3 7.96 30.68 3.33
C LEU A 3 7.25 30.61 1.98
N THR A 4 7.33 31.75 1.30
CA THR A 4 6.95 32.02 -0.08
C THR A 4 7.80 31.18 -1.04
N LEU A 5 7.16 30.29 -1.79
CA LEU A 5 7.75 29.71 -3.01
C LEU A 5 7.27 30.52 -4.21
N SER A 6 8.18 31.29 -4.78
CA SER A 6 7.98 32.12 -5.96
C SER A 6 7.72 31.26 -7.20
N TRP A 7 6.52 31.33 -7.76
CA TRP A 7 6.25 30.92 -9.14
C TRP A 7 6.59 32.08 -10.07
N LYS A 8 7.44 31.86 -11.08
CA LYS A 8 7.76 32.85 -12.12
C LYS A 8 6.55 33.04 -13.04
N PRO A 9 6.13 34.29 -13.34
CA PRO A 9 5.03 34.56 -14.26
C PRO A 9 5.58 34.68 -15.68
N ALA A 10 5.47 33.61 -16.46
CA ALA A 10 5.61 33.68 -17.90
C ALA A 10 4.56 32.74 -18.49
N ASN A 11 3.31 33.22 -18.57
CA ASN A 11 2.24 32.76 -19.48
C ASN A 11 0.91 33.54 -19.28
N ALA A 12 0.96 34.79 -18.80
CA ALA A 12 -0.23 35.64 -18.66
C ALA A 12 -0.84 36.11 -20.00
N VAL A 13 -0.18 35.82 -21.14
CA VAL A 13 -0.68 36.18 -22.48
C VAL A 13 -1.35 34.98 -23.19
N VAL A 14 -1.19 33.75 -22.69
CA VAL A 14 -1.90 32.57 -23.24
C VAL A 14 -3.29 32.38 -22.60
N LEU A 15 -3.51 32.93 -21.39
CA LEU A 15 -4.77 32.82 -20.67
C LEU A 15 -5.94 33.58 -21.34
N ALA A 16 -5.64 34.66 -22.07
CA ALA A 16 -6.66 35.43 -22.78
C ALA A 16 -7.10 34.80 -24.12
N THR A 17 -6.28 33.91 -24.71
CA THR A 17 -6.62 33.20 -25.95
C THR A 17 -7.29 31.83 -25.68
N VAL A 18 -7.15 31.28 -24.48
CA VAL A 18 -7.83 30.03 -24.07
C VAL A 18 -9.26 30.29 -23.57
N LEU A 19 -9.52 31.47 -22.99
CA LEU A 19 -10.87 31.89 -22.58
C LEU A 19 -11.82 32.19 -23.75
N SER A 20 -11.30 32.42 -24.96
CA SER A 20 -12.15 32.61 -26.16
C SER A 20 -12.47 31.30 -26.91
N VAL A 21 -11.75 30.20 -26.66
CA VAL A 21 -12.00 28.90 -27.32
C VAL A 21 -13.12 28.12 -26.62
N SER A 22 -13.40 28.41 -25.34
CA SER A 22 -14.50 27.76 -24.59
C SER A 22 -15.86 28.42 -24.80
N ALA A 23 -15.91 29.59 -25.43
CA ALA A 23 -17.14 30.37 -25.66
C ALA A 23 -17.66 30.28 -27.12
N GLY A 24 -16.99 29.52 -28.00
CA GLY A 24 -17.39 29.32 -29.40
C GLY A 24 -18.20 28.04 -29.67
N LEU A 25 -18.54 27.27 -28.64
CA LEU A 25 -19.27 26.00 -28.72
C LEU A 25 -20.78 26.24 -28.84
N VAL A 26 -21.23 26.80 -29.95
CA VAL A 26 -22.67 26.84 -30.29
C VAL A 26 -22.83 26.45 -31.76
N VAL A 27 -23.14 25.17 -31.99
CA VAL A 27 -24.04 24.82 -33.09
C VAL A 27 -25.38 25.41 -32.67
N ASP A 28 -25.91 26.37 -33.43
CA ASP A 28 -27.19 27.03 -33.13
C ASP A 28 -28.27 25.99 -32.90
N CYS A 29 -28.63 25.83 -31.63
CA CYS A 29 -29.75 25.04 -31.16
C CYS A 29 -30.47 25.88 -30.11
N PRO A 30 -31.81 25.96 -30.14
CA PRO A 30 -32.58 26.80 -29.22
C PRO A 30 -32.22 26.49 -27.76
N ALA A 31 -32.25 27.52 -26.91
CA ALA A 31 -31.89 27.42 -25.48
C ALA A 31 -32.69 26.36 -24.68
N ASP A 32 -33.81 25.88 -25.22
CA ASP A 32 -34.67 24.85 -24.64
C ASP A 32 -34.12 23.41 -24.80
N GLU A 33 -33.11 23.16 -25.67
CA GLU A 33 -32.52 21.82 -25.89
C GLU A 33 -31.31 21.50 -24.98
N ALA A 34 -30.76 22.48 -24.26
CA ALA A 34 -29.62 22.25 -23.36
C ALA A 34 -29.97 21.36 -22.14
N SER A 35 -31.25 21.26 -21.79
CA SER A 35 -31.79 20.38 -20.74
C SER A 35 -32.26 19.01 -21.29
N ASP A 36 -32.26 18.80 -22.61
CA ASP A 36 -32.75 17.56 -23.21
C ASP A 36 -31.69 16.45 -23.17
N GLN A 37 -32.00 15.38 -22.44
CA GLN A 37 -31.16 14.21 -22.31
C GLN A 37 -30.93 13.48 -23.64
N LYS A 38 -31.88 13.55 -24.59
CA LYS A 38 -31.71 12.95 -25.93
C LYS A 38 -30.66 13.71 -26.74
N ALA A 39 -30.65 15.04 -26.66
CA ALA A 39 -29.62 15.86 -27.30
C ALA A 39 -28.21 15.56 -26.76
N ARG A 40 -28.09 15.29 -25.45
CA ARG A 40 -26.82 14.89 -24.81
C ARG A 40 -26.34 13.52 -25.24
N ILE A 41 -27.24 12.53 -25.32
CA ILE A 41 -26.91 11.19 -25.85
C ILE A 41 -26.43 11.30 -27.30
N PHE A 42 -27.11 12.09 -28.14
CA PHE A 42 -26.70 12.30 -29.52
C PHE A 42 -25.29 12.92 -29.62
N ARG A 43 -24.99 13.92 -28.78
CA ARG A 43 -23.66 14.54 -28.72
C ARG A 43 -22.59 13.55 -28.27
N ASP A 44 -22.87 12.75 -27.24
CA ASP A 44 -21.93 11.74 -26.76
C ASP A 44 -21.61 10.71 -27.84
N TRP A 45 -22.62 10.20 -28.57
CA TRP A 45 -22.38 9.33 -29.72
C TRP A 45 -21.47 9.99 -30.76
N LEU A 46 -21.76 11.23 -31.15
CA LEU A 46 -20.92 11.96 -32.11
C LEU A 46 -19.48 12.12 -31.62
N THR A 47 -19.27 12.44 -30.34
CA THR A 47 -17.92 12.54 -29.78
C THR A 47 -17.19 11.19 -29.83
N GLN A 48 -17.87 10.09 -29.53
CA GLN A 48 -17.29 8.74 -29.59
C GLN A 48 -16.94 8.31 -31.02
N ASP A 49 -17.87 8.50 -31.96
CA ASP A 49 -17.76 7.96 -33.32
C ASP A 49 -16.94 8.85 -34.27
N CYS A 50 -16.91 10.17 -34.04
CA CYS A 50 -16.20 11.14 -34.88
C CYS A 50 -14.93 11.71 -34.24
N GLY A 51 -14.73 11.55 -32.92
CA GLY A 51 -13.62 12.16 -32.19
C GLY A 51 -13.56 13.68 -32.41
N PRO A 52 -12.36 14.26 -32.68
CA PRO A 52 -12.21 15.70 -32.93
C PRO A 52 -12.99 16.23 -34.13
N ALA A 53 -13.51 15.37 -35.01
CA ALA A 53 -14.30 15.78 -36.17
C ALA A 53 -15.80 15.95 -35.87
N ALA A 54 -16.26 15.68 -34.64
CA ALA A 54 -17.67 15.75 -34.26
C ALA A 54 -18.34 17.10 -34.60
N GLU A 55 -17.63 18.22 -34.41
CA GLU A 55 -18.14 19.57 -34.69
C GLU A 55 -18.41 19.84 -36.17
N LYS A 56 -17.76 19.08 -37.07
CA LYS A 56 -17.91 19.21 -38.53
C LYS A 56 -18.89 18.20 -39.11
N CYS A 57 -19.43 17.31 -38.27
CA CYS A 57 -20.38 16.30 -38.71
C CYS A 57 -21.74 16.94 -39.00
N PHE A 58 -22.31 16.63 -40.15
CA PHE A 58 -23.57 17.15 -40.69
C PHE A 58 -23.56 18.63 -41.07
N THR A 59 -22.40 19.25 -41.25
CA THR A 59 -22.29 20.68 -41.60
C THR A 59 -21.65 20.93 -42.97
N ALA A 60 -20.94 19.95 -43.54
CA ALA A 60 -20.23 20.11 -44.80
C ALA A 60 -21.16 20.17 -46.03
N ALA A 61 -20.95 21.15 -46.90
CA ALA A 61 -21.74 21.36 -48.12
C ALA A 61 -21.14 20.69 -49.37
N ASP A 62 -19.86 20.26 -49.31
CA ASP A 62 -19.08 19.77 -50.45
C ASP A 62 -18.39 18.40 -50.20
N GLY A 63 -18.74 17.69 -49.12
CA GLY A 63 -18.22 16.36 -48.82
C GLY A 63 -19.02 15.64 -47.74
N CYS A 64 -18.77 14.32 -47.57
CA CYS A 64 -19.46 13.47 -46.58
C CYS A 64 -18.51 12.51 -45.83
N ASP A 65 -17.21 12.80 -45.79
CA ASP A 65 -16.22 11.87 -45.24
C ASP A 65 -16.32 11.68 -43.72
N VAL A 66 -16.83 12.67 -43.00
CA VAL A 66 -17.05 12.58 -41.54
C VAL A 66 -18.27 11.71 -41.28
N GLU A 67 -19.39 11.98 -41.95
CA GLU A 67 -20.67 11.30 -41.83
C GLU A 67 -20.56 9.84 -42.26
N ARG A 68 -19.90 9.58 -43.40
CA ARG A 68 -19.64 8.23 -43.89
C ARG A 68 -18.84 7.42 -42.88
N ARG A 69 -17.81 7.99 -42.27
CA ARG A 69 -17.01 7.33 -41.23
C ARG A 69 -17.81 7.10 -39.94
N ALA A 70 -18.60 8.09 -39.53
CA ALA A 70 -19.45 8.00 -38.35
C ALA A 70 -20.46 6.85 -38.47
N VAL A 71 -21.24 6.83 -39.56
CA VAL A 71 -22.22 5.76 -39.82
C VAL A 71 -21.51 4.40 -39.97
N ALA A 72 -20.39 4.34 -40.69
CA ALA A 72 -19.64 3.10 -40.85
C ALA A 72 -19.13 2.55 -39.49
N ALA A 73 -18.67 3.41 -38.58
CA ALA A 73 -18.23 3.01 -37.24
C ALA A 73 -19.39 2.39 -36.43
N VAL A 74 -20.58 3.00 -36.47
CA VAL A 74 -21.78 2.47 -35.81
C VAL A 74 -22.19 1.11 -36.39
N LEU A 75 -22.15 0.97 -37.72
CA LEU A 75 -22.56 -0.25 -38.42
C LEU A 75 -21.60 -1.43 -38.26
N GLN A 76 -20.34 -1.20 -37.86
CA GLN A 76 -19.42 -2.29 -37.50
C GLN A 76 -19.93 -3.13 -36.32
N GLU A 77 -20.73 -2.55 -35.42
CA GLU A 77 -21.27 -3.27 -34.25
C GLU A 77 -22.66 -3.87 -34.49
N THR A 78 -23.50 -3.24 -35.33
CA THR A 78 -24.90 -3.67 -35.53
C THR A 78 -25.09 -4.58 -36.73
N ALA A 79 -24.27 -4.42 -37.78
CA ALA A 79 -24.35 -5.14 -39.04
C ALA A 79 -25.75 -5.14 -39.70
N ASP A 80 -26.53 -4.08 -39.52
CA ASP A 80 -27.88 -3.98 -40.10
C ASP A 80 -27.80 -3.77 -41.63
N ALA A 81 -28.30 -4.76 -42.38
CA ALA A 81 -28.23 -4.78 -43.85
C ALA A 81 -28.97 -3.60 -44.50
N LYS A 82 -30.04 -3.10 -43.86
CA LYS A 82 -30.81 -1.96 -44.39
C LYS A 82 -29.99 -0.67 -44.24
N PHE A 83 -29.44 -0.43 -43.06
CA PHE A 83 -28.60 0.76 -42.85
C PHE A 83 -27.31 0.71 -43.68
N GLN A 84 -26.77 -0.49 -43.93
CA GLN A 84 -25.63 -0.67 -44.82
C GLN A 84 -25.97 -0.33 -46.28
N ALA A 85 -27.17 -0.67 -46.74
CA ALA A 85 -27.66 -0.29 -48.06
C ALA A 85 -27.85 1.24 -48.16
N ASP A 86 -28.48 1.86 -47.17
CA ASP A 86 -28.68 3.32 -47.10
C ASP A 86 -27.33 4.08 -47.10
N LEU A 87 -26.34 3.58 -46.34
CA LEU A 87 -24.97 4.12 -46.33
C LEU A 87 -24.33 4.04 -47.72
N THR A 88 -24.48 2.90 -48.39
CA THR A 88 -23.91 2.66 -49.72
C THR A 88 -24.56 3.58 -50.76
N GLU A 89 -25.89 3.76 -50.69
CA GLU A 89 -26.63 4.66 -51.56
C GLU A 89 -26.17 6.12 -51.40
N LEU A 90 -26.15 6.64 -50.15
CA LEU A 90 -25.75 8.02 -49.88
C LEU A 90 -24.32 8.31 -50.31
N ALA A 91 -23.41 7.37 -50.06
CA ALA A 91 -22.01 7.46 -50.46
C ALA A 91 -21.84 7.41 -51.99
N ALA A 92 -22.56 6.51 -52.68
CA ALA A 92 -22.51 6.41 -54.14
C ALA A 92 -23.08 7.67 -54.83
N ALA A 93 -24.13 8.26 -54.26
CA ALA A 93 -24.74 9.50 -54.72
C ALA A 93 -23.89 10.75 -54.43
N LYS A 94 -22.77 10.62 -53.70
CA LYS A 94 -21.94 11.75 -53.23
C LYS A 94 -22.77 12.82 -52.51
N THR A 95 -23.74 12.36 -51.71
CA THR A 95 -24.65 13.24 -50.99
C THR A 95 -23.85 14.12 -50.01
N PRO A 96 -23.99 15.47 -50.04
CA PRO A 96 -23.30 16.36 -49.11
C PRO A 96 -23.59 16.03 -47.64
N GLY A 97 -22.61 16.24 -46.76
CA GLY A 97 -22.70 15.88 -45.34
C GLY A 97 -23.83 16.59 -44.60
N ASN A 98 -24.16 17.83 -44.99
CA ASN A 98 -25.29 18.60 -44.45
C ASN A 98 -26.68 18.13 -44.92
N ASP A 99 -26.76 17.12 -45.80
CA ASP A 99 -28.03 16.52 -46.17
C ASP A 99 -28.66 15.81 -44.95
N PRO A 100 -29.94 16.09 -44.63
CA PRO A 100 -30.58 15.55 -43.43
C PRO A 100 -30.67 14.01 -43.42
N ARG A 101 -30.54 13.34 -44.58
CA ARG A 101 -30.52 11.87 -44.66
C ARG A 101 -29.33 11.27 -43.93
N TRP A 102 -28.15 11.92 -43.94
CA TRP A 102 -26.99 11.46 -43.18
C TRP A 102 -27.27 11.45 -41.68
N ARG A 103 -27.81 12.55 -41.15
CA ARG A 103 -28.18 12.65 -39.73
C ARG A 103 -29.26 11.64 -39.35
N SER A 104 -30.28 11.46 -40.21
CA SER A 104 -31.35 10.49 -39.95
C SER A 104 -30.84 9.05 -39.94
N LEU A 105 -29.97 8.67 -40.89
CA LEU A 105 -29.37 7.34 -40.95
C LEU A 105 -28.50 7.07 -39.73
N TYR A 106 -27.63 8.03 -39.38
CA TYR A 106 -26.77 7.93 -38.21
C TYR A 106 -27.57 7.77 -36.91
N LEU A 107 -28.59 8.60 -36.69
CA LEU A 107 -29.46 8.51 -35.51
C LEU A 107 -30.10 7.13 -35.38
N LYS A 108 -30.73 6.62 -36.45
CA LYS A 108 -31.38 5.29 -36.43
C LYS A 108 -30.37 4.16 -36.19
N ALA A 109 -29.18 4.24 -36.79
CA ALA A 109 -28.13 3.27 -36.57
C ALA A 109 -27.64 3.29 -35.11
N CYS A 110 -27.48 4.49 -34.52
CA CYS A 110 -27.09 4.65 -33.12
C CYS A 110 -28.16 4.16 -32.14
N GLU A 111 -29.44 4.43 -32.40
CA GLU A 111 -30.56 3.90 -31.62
C GLU A 111 -30.56 2.36 -31.63
N ALA A 112 -30.35 1.74 -32.80
CA ALA A 112 -30.23 0.28 -32.92
C ALA A 112 -29.01 -0.27 -32.14
N ARG A 113 -27.85 0.40 -32.22
CA ARG A 113 -26.64 0.06 -31.46
C ARG A 113 -26.88 0.15 -29.95
N ARG A 114 -27.48 1.25 -29.49
CA ARG A 114 -27.82 1.46 -28.09
C ARG A 114 -28.77 0.39 -27.59
N ALA A 115 -29.85 0.10 -28.32
CA ALA A 115 -30.79 -0.95 -27.97
C ALA A 115 -30.10 -2.33 -27.87
N ALA A 116 -29.12 -2.61 -28.73
CA ALA A 116 -28.33 -3.83 -28.66
C ALA A 116 -27.42 -3.88 -27.42
N ARG A 117 -26.68 -2.80 -27.14
CA ARG A 117 -25.77 -2.66 -25.98
C ARG A 117 -26.53 -2.73 -24.65
N LEU A 118 -27.65 -2.03 -24.53
CA LEU A 118 -28.42 -1.95 -23.27
C LEU A 118 -29.32 -3.17 -23.01
N ARG A 119 -29.54 -4.04 -24.00
CA ARG A 119 -30.49 -5.16 -23.91
C ARG A 119 -30.33 -6.01 -22.64
N LYS A 120 -29.09 -6.30 -22.24
CA LYS A 120 -28.82 -7.11 -21.05
C LYS A 120 -29.03 -6.31 -19.76
N LEU A 121 -28.54 -5.07 -19.73
CA LEU A 121 -28.75 -4.16 -18.61
C LEU A 121 -30.24 -3.96 -18.31
N VAL A 122 -31.06 -3.69 -19.33
CA VAL A 122 -32.51 -3.50 -19.19
C VAL A 122 -33.19 -4.74 -18.64
N ARG A 123 -32.76 -5.94 -19.06
CA ARG A 123 -33.32 -7.21 -18.60
C ARG A 123 -32.95 -7.53 -17.15
N GLU A 124 -31.70 -7.28 -16.76
CA GLU A 124 -31.14 -7.74 -15.48
C GLU A 124 -31.17 -6.67 -14.39
N THR A 125 -31.15 -5.40 -14.77
CA THR A 125 -31.07 -4.25 -13.86
C THR A 125 -31.84 -3.05 -14.45
N PRO A 126 -33.18 -3.14 -14.61
CA PRO A 126 -33.98 -2.06 -15.19
C PRO A 126 -34.05 -0.80 -14.33
N LYS A 127 -33.69 -0.89 -13.04
CA LYS A 127 -33.69 0.24 -12.09
C LYS A 127 -32.33 0.38 -11.42
N ILE A 128 -31.80 1.59 -11.38
CA ILE A 128 -30.52 1.91 -10.74
C ILE A 128 -30.72 3.10 -9.82
N VAL A 129 -30.32 2.96 -8.55
CA VAL A 129 -30.22 4.06 -7.60
C VAL A 129 -28.86 4.71 -7.76
N PHE A 130 -28.81 6.02 -7.69
CA PHE A 130 -27.57 6.79 -7.78
C PHE A 130 -27.70 8.10 -7.01
N THR A 131 -26.59 8.78 -6.81
CA THR A 131 -26.55 10.07 -6.13
C THR A 131 -26.13 11.18 -7.07
N LYS A 132 -26.61 12.39 -6.80
CA LYS A 132 -26.05 13.62 -7.35
C LYS A 132 -25.36 14.36 -6.22
N HIS A 133 -24.08 14.67 -6.37
CA HIS A 133 -23.31 15.50 -5.44
C HIS A 133 -22.00 15.94 -6.10
N TYR A 134 -21.27 16.86 -5.45
CA TYR A 134 -19.92 17.25 -5.87
C TYR A 134 -18.95 16.05 -5.92
N ASN A 135 -17.86 16.13 -6.67
CA ASN A 135 -16.87 15.06 -6.70
C ASN A 135 -16.18 14.91 -5.33
N LEU A 136 -16.41 13.78 -4.66
CA LEU A 136 -15.83 13.51 -3.34
C LEU A 136 -14.32 13.30 -3.44
N GLY A 137 -13.61 13.86 -2.48
CA GLY A 137 -12.16 13.77 -2.34
C GLY A 137 -11.58 15.03 -1.73
N GLY A 138 -10.33 14.94 -1.29
CA GLY A 138 -9.56 16.06 -0.77
C GLY A 138 -8.22 16.18 -1.46
N SER A 139 -7.19 16.54 -0.69
CA SER A 139 -5.80 16.39 -1.15
C SER A 139 -5.44 14.92 -1.48
N HIS A 140 -6.26 13.97 -1.00
CA HIS A 140 -6.14 12.53 -1.18
C HIS A 140 -7.51 11.89 -1.41
N TYR A 141 -7.52 10.66 -1.93
CA TYR A 141 -8.76 9.98 -2.33
C TYR A 141 -9.66 9.64 -1.12
N ALA A 142 -9.05 9.38 0.05
CA ALA A 142 -9.76 8.87 1.22
C ALA A 142 -10.41 9.98 2.08
N TYR A 143 -9.98 11.24 1.92
CA TYR A 143 -10.39 12.35 2.77
C TYR A 143 -11.78 12.85 2.37
N THR A 144 -12.81 12.28 2.99
CA THR A 144 -14.21 12.52 2.61
C THR A 144 -15.17 12.58 3.80
N GLU A 145 -14.63 12.59 5.02
CA GLU A 145 -15.39 12.56 6.28
C GLU A 145 -16.21 13.83 6.48
N GLY A 146 -15.69 14.99 6.08
CA GLY A 146 -16.39 16.28 6.20
C GLY A 146 -16.85 16.60 7.63
N GLN A 147 -16.05 16.25 8.66
CA GLN A 147 -16.45 16.41 10.06
C GLN A 147 -16.73 17.87 10.44
N SER A 148 -17.79 18.07 11.21
CA SER A 148 -18.22 19.35 11.79
C SER A 148 -17.09 20.02 12.60
N ASP A 149 -16.29 19.21 13.28
CA ASP A 149 -15.15 19.62 14.09
C ASP A 149 -13.78 19.25 13.48
N ALA A 150 -13.68 19.05 12.16
CA ALA A 150 -12.44 18.63 11.48
C ALA A 150 -11.18 19.42 11.91
N GLN A 151 -10.07 18.70 12.08
CA GLN A 151 -8.74 19.15 12.51
C GLN A 151 -7.98 19.93 11.45
N ALA A 152 -8.24 19.66 10.16
CA ALA A 152 -7.68 20.44 9.05
C ALA A 152 -8.62 20.46 7.84
N GLU A 153 -8.64 19.40 7.03
CA GLU A 153 -9.45 19.36 5.81
C GLU A 153 -10.92 19.13 6.14
N ARG A 154 -11.80 19.97 5.59
CA ARG A 154 -13.25 19.85 5.74
C ARG A 154 -13.91 19.93 4.37
N HIS A 155 -14.17 18.77 3.79
CA HIS A 155 -14.77 18.65 2.46
C HIS A 155 -16.29 18.58 2.57
N PHE A 156 -16.94 19.70 2.27
CA PHE A 156 -18.39 19.81 2.21
C PHE A 156 -18.77 20.84 1.16
N VAL A 157 -19.50 20.40 0.14
CA VAL A 157 -20.10 21.28 -0.87
C VAL A 157 -21.58 20.94 -0.94
N PRO A 158 -22.48 21.85 -0.55
CA PRO A 158 -23.91 21.57 -0.50
C PRO A 158 -24.49 21.38 -1.90
N GLY A 159 -25.58 20.63 -1.96
CA GLY A 159 -26.28 20.25 -3.17
C GLY A 159 -26.19 18.75 -3.36
N ALA A 160 -27.25 18.03 -3.01
CA ALA A 160 -27.33 16.61 -3.27
C ALA A 160 -28.75 16.11 -3.52
N ALA A 161 -28.80 15.00 -4.27
CA ALA A 161 -30.02 14.24 -4.44
C ALA A 161 -29.75 12.74 -4.42
N LEU A 162 -30.69 11.98 -3.87
CA LEU A 162 -30.80 10.54 -4.10
C LEU A 162 -31.81 10.33 -5.22
N CYS A 163 -31.41 9.65 -6.29
CA CYS A 163 -32.23 9.46 -7.47
C CYS A 163 -32.37 7.98 -7.82
N VAL A 164 -33.42 7.67 -8.57
CA VAL A 164 -33.57 6.39 -9.29
C VAL A 164 -33.69 6.68 -10.78
N LEU A 165 -32.96 5.94 -11.60
CA LEU A 165 -33.24 5.82 -13.02
C LEU A 165 -34.01 4.54 -13.27
N GLU A 166 -34.99 4.60 -14.17
CA GLU A 166 -35.77 3.48 -14.66
C GLU A 166 -35.63 3.41 -16.18
N MET A 167 -35.37 2.21 -16.70
CA MET A 167 -35.20 1.97 -18.13
C MET A 167 -36.40 1.22 -18.70
N ASP A 168 -36.94 1.75 -19.80
CA ASP A 168 -37.95 1.09 -20.64
C ASP A 168 -37.42 1.04 -22.09
N GLY A 169 -36.87 -0.11 -22.47
CA GLY A 169 -36.07 -0.22 -23.69
C GLY A 169 -34.82 0.65 -23.61
N ASP A 170 -34.64 1.55 -24.58
CA ASP A 170 -33.54 2.51 -24.66
C ASP A 170 -33.84 3.85 -23.97
N ASN A 171 -35.09 4.06 -23.54
CA ASN A 171 -35.51 5.26 -22.82
C ASN A 171 -35.13 5.16 -21.34
N VAL A 172 -34.60 6.26 -20.80
CA VAL A 172 -34.25 6.41 -19.38
C VAL A 172 -35.14 7.49 -18.77
N LYS A 173 -35.81 7.16 -17.67
CA LYS A 173 -36.54 8.12 -16.84
C LYS A 173 -35.84 8.25 -15.50
N VAL A 174 -35.51 9.47 -15.11
CA VAL A 174 -34.94 9.76 -13.78
C VAL A 174 -36.03 10.30 -12.85
N SER A 175 -36.05 9.87 -11.60
CA SER A 175 -36.92 10.39 -10.55
C SER A 175 -36.11 10.64 -9.29
N THR A 176 -36.32 11.79 -8.66
CA THR A 176 -35.66 12.15 -7.39
C THR A 176 -36.43 11.53 -6.22
N LEU A 177 -35.71 10.78 -5.37
CA LEU A 177 -36.22 10.16 -4.16
C LEU A 177 -36.05 11.08 -2.94
N VAL A 178 -34.90 11.74 -2.86
CA VAL A 178 -34.58 12.75 -1.84
C VAL A 178 -33.87 13.89 -2.55
N ASP A 179 -34.29 15.12 -2.28
CA ASP A 179 -33.65 16.34 -2.75
C ASP A 179 -33.23 17.16 -1.52
N ASP A 180 -31.96 17.53 -1.44
CA ASP A 180 -31.43 18.35 -0.36
C ASP A 180 -30.38 19.33 -0.91
N PRO A 181 -30.77 20.59 -1.22
CA PRO A 181 -29.86 21.58 -1.75
C PRO A 181 -28.80 22.05 -0.73
N ASP A 182 -29.04 21.82 0.57
CA ASP A 182 -28.17 22.28 1.66
C ASP A 182 -27.25 21.15 2.16
N GLY A 183 -27.58 19.90 1.89
CA GLY A 183 -26.87 18.72 2.35
C GLY A 183 -26.00 18.02 1.29
N VAL A 184 -25.47 16.87 1.71
CA VAL A 184 -24.72 15.90 0.89
C VAL A 184 -25.26 14.50 1.18
N ILE A 185 -25.67 13.79 0.13
CA ILE A 185 -26.12 12.39 0.18
C ILE A 185 -25.12 11.53 -0.59
N ARG A 186 -24.70 10.41 -0.02
CA ARG A 186 -23.71 9.50 -0.62
C ARG A 186 -23.92 8.04 -0.21
N ASP A 187 -23.18 7.18 -0.88
CA ASP A 187 -22.99 5.75 -0.64
C ASP A 187 -24.29 4.92 -0.58
N PRO A 188 -25.17 4.96 -1.60
CA PRO A 188 -26.36 4.15 -1.62
C PRO A 188 -26.02 2.65 -1.69
N SER A 189 -26.74 1.84 -0.92
CA SER A 189 -26.62 0.39 -0.85
C SER A 189 -28.00 -0.24 -0.76
N VAL A 190 -28.26 -1.27 -1.56
CA VAL A 190 -29.58 -1.90 -1.68
C VAL A 190 -29.63 -3.22 -0.90
N SER A 191 -30.70 -3.41 -0.13
CA SER A 191 -30.94 -4.64 0.63
C SER A 191 -31.07 -5.85 -0.30
N TYR A 192 -30.79 -7.05 0.21
CA TYR A 192 -30.82 -8.28 -0.61
C TYR A 192 -32.19 -8.56 -1.23
N ASP A 193 -33.28 -8.17 -0.56
CA ASP A 193 -34.65 -8.29 -1.08
C ASP A 193 -35.06 -7.14 -2.03
N GLY A 194 -34.20 -6.15 -2.25
CA GLY A 194 -34.46 -4.99 -3.10
C GLY A 194 -35.49 -4.01 -2.53
N LYS A 195 -35.88 -4.14 -1.26
CA LYS A 195 -36.98 -3.35 -0.65
C LYS A 195 -36.51 -2.14 0.14
N ARG A 196 -35.20 -2.02 0.43
CA ARG A 196 -34.63 -0.94 1.24
C ARG A 196 -33.35 -0.40 0.61
N ILE A 197 -33.13 0.90 0.82
CA ILE A 197 -31.94 1.62 0.39
C ILE A 197 -31.29 2.24 1.63
N LEU A 198 -30.09 1.79 1.96
CA LEU A 198 -29.19 2.40 2.94
C LEU A 198 -28.37 3.49 2.25
N PHE A 199 -28.16 4.63 2.89
CA PHE A 199 -27.32 5.73 2.40
C PHE A 199 -26.78 6.58 3.55
N ALA A 200 -25.76 7.39 3.29
CA ALA A 200 -25.25 8.36 4.23
C ALA A 200 -25.69 9.77 3.86
N TRP A 201 -26.06 10.57 4.85
CA TRP A 201 -26.58 11.93 4.64
C TRP A 201 -26.06 12.87 5.72
N LYS A 202 -25.48 13.99 5.29
CA LYS A 202 -25.05 15.11 6.13
C LYS A 202 -25.80 16.36 5.67
N LYS A 203 -26.58 16.98 6.55
CA LYS A 203 -27.50 18.08 6.19
C LYS A 203 -26.90 19.47 6.36
N SER A 204 -25.76 19.59 7.02
CA SER A 204 -25.10 20.87 7.32
C SER A 204 -23.60 20.67 7.46
N ASP A 205 -22.81 21.67 7.06
CA ASP A 205 -21.35 21.67 7.22
C ASP A 205 -20.96 21.53 8.70
N ARG A 206 -21.59 22.32 9.58
CA ARG A 206 -21.16 22.50 10.98
C ARG A 206 -22.12 21.96 12.03
N GLU A 207 -23.40 21.84 11.70
CA GLU A 207 -24.44 21.47 12.66
C GLU A 207 -24.83 19.99 12.58
N ASP A 208 -24.24 19.26 11.63
CA ASP A 208 -24.51 17.85 11.38
C ASP A 208 -23.23 17.15 10.93
N ASP A 209 -23.23 15.83 10.89
CA ASP A 209 -22.19 15.00 10.26
C ASP A 209 -22.83 13.89 9.42
N PHE A 210 -22.04 13.12 8.68
CA PHE A 210 -22.62 11.98 7.96
C PHE A 210 -23.20 10.97 8.94
N HIS A 211 -24.45 10.61 8.72
CA HIS A 211 -25.15 9.56 9.43
C HIS A 211 -25.79 8.59 8.46
N LEU A 212 -26.01 7.36 8.92
CA LEU A 212 -26.68 6.33 8.14
C LEU A 212 -28.20 6.52 8.21
N TYR A 213 -28.85 6.41 7.04
CA TYR A 213 -30.29 6.45 6.87
C TYR A 213 -30.73 5.26 6.02
N GLU A 214 -31.94 4.77 6.27
CA GLU A 214 -32.56 3.71 5.49
C GLU A 214 -33.92 4.18 4.96
N MET A 215 -34.15 4.00 3.66
CA MET A 215 -35.41 4.26 2.98
C MET A 215 -36.10 2.95 2.62
N GLU A 216 -37.40 2.85 2.88
CA GLU A 216 -38.27 1.81 2.31
C GLU A 216 -38.67 2.19 0.88
N VAL A 217 -38.37 1.32 -0.09
CA VAL A 217 -38.56 1.60 -1.53
C VAL A 217 -40.04 1.78 -1.89
N ALA A 218 -40.94 1.00 -1.29
CA ALA A 218 -42.36 1.03 -1.63
C ALA A 218 -43.09 2.28 -1.15
N THR A 219 -42.67 2.84 -0.01
CA THR A 219 -43.36 3.95 0.66
C THR A 219 -42.60 5.27 0.61
N GLY A 220 -41.29 5.23 0.31
CA GLY A 220 -40.39 6.37 0.42
C GLY A 220 -40.09 6.78 1.87
N LYS A 221 -40.54 6.02 2.87
CA LYS A 221 -40.34 6.36 4.28
C LYS A 221 -38.86 6.19 4.65
N ILE A 222 -38.28 7.24 5.24
CA ILE A 222 -36.88 7.28 5.69
C ILE A 222 -36.81 7.18 7.21
N ARG A 223 -35.83 6.42 7.72
CA ARG A 223 -35.43 6.44 9.13
C ARG A 223 -33.93 6.65 9.27
N GLN A 224 -33.52 7.39 10.30
CA GLN A 224 -32.11 7.57 10.66
C GLN A 224 -31.66 6.43 11.59
N LEU A 225 -30.45 5.91 11.39
CA LEU A 225 -29.90 4.77 12.13
C LEU A 225 -28.76 5.19 13.08
N THR A 226 -27.95 6.17 12.70
CA THR A 226 -26.85 6.67 13.54
C THR A 226 -26.99 8.16 13.84
N PHE A 227 -26.42 8.58 14.97
CA PHE A 227 -26.63 9.91 15.55
C PHE A 227 -25.39 10.44 16.25
N GLY A 228 -25.26 11.76 16.29
CA GLY A 228 -24.37 12.55 17.15
C GLY A 228 -23.57 13.58 16.36
N LEU A 229 -22.53 14.18 16.95
CA LEU A 229 -21.75 15.24 16.31
C LEU A 229 -20.26 15.06 16.62
N GLY A 230 -19.42 15.45 15.66
CA GLY A 230 -17.97 15.33 15.68
C GLY A 230 -17.47 13.99 15.16
N PHE A 231 -18.23 13.29 14.32
CA PHE A 231 -17.78 12.06 13.64
C PHE A 231 -18.69 11.78 12.45
N ALA A 232 -18.18 11.09 11.44
CA ALA A 232 -18.92 10.72 10.24
C ALA A 232 -19.12 9.20 10.21
N ASP A 233 -20.34 8.74 9.95
CA ASP A 233 -20.72 7.35 9.67
C ASP A 233 -21.23 7.26 8.21
N TYR A 234 -20.53 6.52 7.35
CA TYR A 234 -20.76 6.52 5.89
C TYR A 234 -20.34 5.18 5.23
N GLU A 235 -20.53 5.02 3.91
CA GLU A 235 -20.21 3.78 3.18
C GLU A 235 -20.88 2.50 3.75
N GLY A 236 -22.16 2.60 4.12
CA GLY A 236 -22.90 1.48 4.71
C GLY A 236 -23.20 0.32 3.73
N CYS A 237 -23.10 -0.91 4.23
CA CYS A 237 -23.44 -2.14 3.50
C CYS A 237 -24.21 -3.14 4.38
N TYR A 238 -25.23 -3.78 3.79
CA TYR A 238 -25.97 -4.87 4.43
C TYR A 238 -25.14 -6.15 4.51
N LEU A 239 -24.95 -6.67 5.72
CA LEU A 239 -24.33 -7.96 5.97
C LEU A 239 -25.35 -9.10 5.83
N PRO A 240 -24.91 -10.33 5.49
CA PRO A 240 -25.82 -11.47 5.32
C PRO A 240 -26.59 -11.85 6.59
N ASN A 241 -26.02 -11.57 7.78
CA ASN A 241 -26.66 -11.82 9.07
C ASN A 241 -27.72 -10.78 9.45
N GLY A 242 -27.97 -9.76 8.63
CA GLY A 242 -28.91 -8.67 8.89
C GLY A 242 -28.31 -7.46 9.60
N ASP A 243 -27.03 -7.52 10.01
CA ASP A 243 -26.30 -6.36 10.52
C ASP A 243 -25.89 -5.43 9.36
N ILE A 244 -25.37 -4.26 9.72
CA ILE A 244 -24.79 -3.28 8.80
C ILE A 244 -23.31 -3.14 9.12
N VAL A 245 -22.45 -3.14 8.10
CA VAL A 245 -21.04 -2.72 8.18
C VAL A 245 -20.89 -1.36 7.52
N PHE A 246 -20.08 -0.47 8.08
CA PHE A 246 -19.91 0.89 7.57
C PHE A 246 -18.57 1.47 7.99
N THR A 247 -18.15 2.53 7.30
CA THR A 247 -16.96 3.32 7.60
C THR A 247 -17.31 4.41 8.63
N SER A 248 -16.47 4.61 9.65
CA SER A 248 -16.70 5.63 10.68
C SER A 248 -15.41 6.21 11.26
N SER A 249 -15.44 7.51 11.55
CA SER A 249 -14.33 8.25 12.17
C SER A 249 -14.38 8.30 13.71
N ARG A 250 -15.28 7.53 14.33
CA ARG A 250 -15.42 7.40 15.79
C ARG A 250 -14.17 6.87 16.49
N CYS A 251 -13.17 6.37 15.76
CA CYS A 251 -11.88 5.98 16.33
C CYS A 251 -11.04 7.17 16.81
N VAL A 252 -11.37 8.39 16.35
CA VAL A 252 -10.68 9.64 16.73
C VAL A 252 -9.16 9.48 16.57
N GLN A 253 -8.77 9.26 15.32
CA GLN A 253 -7.39 9.13 14.86
C GLN A 253 -7.15 10.16 13.76
N ILE A 254 -5.90 10.53 13.54
CA ILE A 254 -5.48 11.41 12.45
C ILE A 254 -4.38 10.72 11.66
N VAL A 255 -4.30 11.01 10.36
CA VAL A 255 -3.32 10.44 9.44
C VAL A 255 -1.89 10.80 9.85
N ASP A 256 -0.95 9.87 9.69
CA ASP A 256 0.44 10.08 10.10
C ASP A 256 1.18 11.07 9.19
N CYS A 257 0.86 11.01 7.89
CA CYS A 257 1.50 11.81 6.85
C CYS A 257 0.77 13.14 6.54
N TRP A 258 -0.33 13.43 7.24
CA TRP A 258 -1.12 14.65 7.02
C TRP A 258 -1.92 15.05 8.27
N TRP A 259 -2.86 16.01 8.15
CA TRP A 259 -3.60 16.57 9.28
C TRP A 259 -5.11 16.29 9.23
N THR A 260 -5.51 15.19 8.60
CA THR A 260 -6.92 14.82 8.39
C THR A 260 -7.29 13.57 9.19
N GLU A 261 -8.56 13.45 9.58
CA GLU A 261 -9.09 12.35 10.36
C GLU A 261 -8.99 11.02 9.63
N VAL A 262 -9.01 9.95 10.42
CA VAL A 262 -9.01 8.57 9.95
C VAL A 262 -10.37 7.95 10.22
N SER A 263 -10.80 7.10 9.28
CA SER A 263 -12.00 6.28 9.42
C SER A 263 -11.69 4.79 9.33
N ASN A 264 -12.42 3.99 10.09
CA ASN A 264 -12.28 2.55 10.21
C ASN A 264 -13.65 1.87 10.10
N LEU A 265 -13.68 0.54 10.03
CA LEU A 265 -14.91 -0.22 9.86
C LEU A 265 -15.58 -0.52 11.20
N TYR A 266 -16.88 -0.26 11.25
CA TYR A 266 -17.78 -0.48 12.36
C TYR A 266 -18.97 -1.32 11.91
N THR A 267 -19.65 -1.95 12.87
CA THR A 267 -20.89 -2.67 12.63
C THR A 267 -21.92 -2.38 13.71
N CYS A 268 -23.20 -2.42 13.33
CA CYS A 268 -24.37 -2.33 14.19
C CYS A 268 -25.46 -3.27 13.66
N ASP A 269 -26.48 -3.55 14.48
CA ASP A 269 -27.63 -4.30 13.97
C ASP A 269 -28.50 -3.46 13.01
N ALA A 270 -29.53 -4.08 12.45
CA ALA A 270 -30.45 -3.42 11.52
C ALA A 270 -31.11 -2.14 12.08
N ASP A 271 -31.15 -1.94 13.41
CA ASP A 271 -31.74 -0.78 14.06
C ASP A 271 -30.70 0.26 14.51
N GLY A 272 -29.44 0.09 14.12
CA GLY A 272 -28.35 0.98 14.52
C GLY A 272 -27.86 0.75 15.95
N LYS A 273 -28.29 -0.33 16.62
CA LYS A 273 -27.88 -0.66 17.99
C LYS A 273 -26.60 -1.51 18.00
N PHE A 274 -25.99 -1.61 19.18
CA PHE A 274 -24.79 -2.43 19.41
C PHE A 274 -23.61 -2.05 18.52
N LEU A 275 -23.49 -0.75 18.21
CA LEU A 275 -22.42 -0.19 17.39
C LEU A 275 -21.05 -0.47 18.01
N ARG A 276 -20.16 -1.07 17.22
CA ARG A 276 -18.80 -1.46 17.62
C ARG A 276 -17.84 -1.48 16.43
N ARG A 277 -16.59 -1.09 16.65
CA ARG A 277 -15.45 -1.13 15.73
C ARG A 277 -15.02 -2.57 15.48
N ILE A 278 -14.71 -2.88 14.23
CA ILE A 278 -14.25 -4.20 13.79
C ILE A 278 -12.90 -4.16 13.07
N SER A 279 -12.49 -3.05 12.45
CA SER A 279 -11.09 -2.86 12.00
C SER A 279 -10.34 -1.89 12.93
N PHE A 280 -9.05 -2.15 13.19
CA PHE A 280 -8.22 -1.37 14.12
C PHE A 280 -6.95 -0.88 13.43
N ASP A 281 -7.15 -0.14 12.34
CA ASP A 281 -6.10 0.26 11.42
C ASP A 281 -5.54 1.65 11.76
N GLN A 282 -4.25 1.84 11.45
CA GLN A 282 -3.47 3.07 11.66
C GLN A 282 -4.13 4.29 11.00
N VAL A 283 -4.57 4.08 9.76
CA VAL A 283 -5.14 5.06 8.84
C VAL A 283 -6.44 4.49 8.24
N HIS A 284 -6.85 4.89 7.03
CA HIS A 284 -8.18 4.55 6.54
C HIS A 284 -8.37 3.06 6.22
N SER A 285 -9.51 2.53 6.67
CA SER A 285 -10.19 1.36 6.10
C SER A 285 -11.48 1.86 5.45
N ASN A 286 -11.62 1.76 4.12
CA ASN A 286 -12.75 2.33 3.38
C ASN A 286 -13.25 1.40 2.27
N TYR A 287 -14.38 1.78 1.65
CA TYR A 287 -15.06 1.02 0.61
C TYR A 287 -15.41 -0.44 0.97
N PRO A 288 -16.03 -0.71 2.14
CA PRO A 288 -16.49 -2.06 2.45
C PRO A 288 -17.50 -2.53 1.39
N GLN A 289 -17.38 -3.77 0.93
CA GLN A 289 -18.33 -4.44 0.04
C GLN A 289 -18.45 -5.92 0.41
N VAL A 290 -19.66 -6.48 0.30
CA VAL A 290 -19.93 -7.89 0.63
C VAL A 290 -19.88 -8.74 -0.63
N LEU A 291 -19.01 -9.75 -0.63
CA LEU A 291 -18.87 -10.73 -1.71
C LEU A 291 -20.00 -11.78 -1.70
N SER A 292 -20.12 -12.52 -2.79
CA SER A 292 -21.10 -13.61 -2.96
C SER A 292 -20.97 -14.74 -1.93
N ASP A 293 -19.80 -14.90 -1.32
CA ASP A 293 -19.52 -15.88 -0.27
C ASP A 293 -19.67 -15.33 1.15
N GLY A 294 -20.13 -14.08 1.30
CA GLY A 294 -20.39 -13.42 2.57
C GLY A 294 -19.18 -12.73 3.20
N ARG A 295 -17.98 -12.84 2.64
CA ARG A 295 -16.83 -12.04 3.10
C ARG A 295 -17.02 -10.56 2.79
N VAL A 296 -16.50 -9.71 3.66
CA VAL A 296 -16.38 -8.27 3.43
C VAL A 296 -14.99 -8.00 2.85
N ILE A 297 -14.91 -7.34 1.70
CA ILE A 297 -13.68 -6.74 1.16
C ILE A 297 -13.67 -5.24 1.41
N TYR A 298 -12.47 -4.67 1.54
CA TYR A 298 -12.30 -3.23 1.77
C TYR A 298 -10.89 -2.80 1.39
N THR A 299 -10.70 -1.51 1.13
CA THR A 299 -9.37 -0.93 0.90
C THR A 299 -8.79 -0.49 2.24
N ARG A 300 -7.53 -0.84 2.48
CA ARG A 300 -6.80 -0.46 3.70
C ARG A 300 -5.53 0.29 3.32
N TRP A 301 -5.27 1.42 3.96
CA TRP A 301 -3.94 2.04 3.93
C TRP A 301 -3.01 1.26 4.86
N ASP A 302 -1.93 0.71 4.33
CA ASP A 302 -1.06 -0.19 5.10
C ASP A 302 0.42 0.15 4.88
N TYR A 303 0.99 1.02 5.70
CA TYR A 303 2.40 1.39 5.55
C TYR A 303 3.26 1.25 6.82
N ASN A 304 2.90 0.35 7.74
CA ASN A 304 3.75 0.07 8.90
C ASN A 304 5.17 -0.36 8.47
N ASP A 305 6.17 0.41 8.89
CA ASP A 305 7.58 0.27 8.53
C ASP A 305 7.85 0.23 6.99
N ARG A 306 7.05 0.95 6.20
CA ARG A 306 7.21 1.14 4.75
C ARG A 306 6.57 2.44 4.26
N GLY A 307 6.85 2.81 3.02
CA GLY A 307 6.39 4.09 2.50
C GLY A 307 4.89 4.19 2.29
N GLN A 308 4.38 5.41 2.46
CA GLN A 308 2.96 5.69 2.55
C GLN A 308 2.21 5.62 1.20
N LEU A 309 2.90 5.89 0.08
CA LEU A 309 2.25 6.23 -1.18
C LEU A 309 1.59 5.07 -1.94
N TYR A 310 2.14 3.86 -1.87
CA TYR A 310 1.80 2.77 -2.80
C TYR A 310 1.07 1.56 -2.19
N PRO A 311 1.07 1.33 -0.86
CA PRO A 311 0.28 0.24 -0.29
C PRO A 311 -1.09 0.73 0.18
N GLN A 312 -2.03 0.88 -0.76
CA GLN A 312 -3.47 0.91 -0.47
C GLN A 312 -4.19 -0.33 -1.03
N PRO A 313 -3.85 -1.53 -0.50
CA PRO A 313 -4.37 -2.82 -0.97
C PRO A 313 -5.83 -3.08 -0.62
N LEU A 314 -6.36 -4.15 -1.22
CA LEU A 314 -7.58 -4.79 -0.77
C LEU A 314 -7.30 -5.79 0.34
N PHE A 315 -8.09 -5.70 1.40
CA PHE A 315 -8.18 -6.64 2.52
C PHE A 315 -9.56 -7.31 2.52
N GLN A 316 -9.67 -8.38 3.30
CA GLN A 316 -10.90 -9.12 3.51
C GLN A 316 -11.10 -9.48 4.99
N MET A 317 -12.35 -9.73 5.38
CA MET A 317 -12.74 -10.30 6.68
C MET A 317 -14.09 -11.02 6.60
N ASN A 318 -14.45 -11.75 7.65
CA ASN A 318 -15.82 -12.21 7.87
C ASN A 318 -16.73 -11.06 8.37
N SER A 319 -18.05 -11.25 8.34
CA SER A 319 -19.03 -10.23 8.74
C SER A 319 -18.92 -9.77 10.20
N ASP A 320 -18.31 -10.58 11.07
CA ASP A 320 -18.09 -10.29 12.49
C ASP A 320 -16.73 -9.63 12.78
N GLY A 321 -15.94 -9.33 11.74
CA GLY A 321 -14.61 -8.73 11.87
C GLY A 321 -13.47 -9.72 12.07
N THR A 322 -13.73 -11.03 12.11
CA THR A 322 -12.69 -12.07 12.19
C THR A 322 -12.06 -12.34 10.82
N GLY A 323 -10.90 -13.02 10.80
CA GLY A 323 -10.27 -13.49 9.58
C GLY A 323 -9.66 -12.37 8.73
N GLN A 324 -9.31 -11.24 9.35
CA GLN A 324 -8.71 -10.09 8.67
C GLN A 324 -7.39 -10.46 8.01
N THR A 325 -7.33 -10.35 6.68
CA THR A 325 -6.10 -10.62 5.93
C THR A 325 -6.09 -9.94 4.56
N GLU A 326 -4.92 -9.85 3.95
CA GLU A 326 -4.75 -9.33 2.59
C GLU A 326 -5.59 -10.15 1.59
N TYR A 327 -6.29 -9.44 0.70
CA TYR A 327 -6.89 -10.01 -0.50
C TYR A 327 -5.98 -9.82 -1.72
N TYR A 328 -5.53 -8.58 -1.97
CA TYR A 328 -4.70 -8.25 -3.12
C TYR A 328 -3.90 -6.95 -2.90
N GLY A 329 -2.62 -6.96 -3.27
CA GLY A 329 -1.84 -5.74 -3.48
C GLY A 329 -0.96 -5.29 -2.30
N ASN A 330 -0.91 -6.03 -1.19
CA ASN A 330 -0.27 -5.54 0.04
C ASN A 330 1.25 -5.43 -0.07
N ASN A 331 1.86 -6.05 -1.09
CA ASN A 331 3.31 -6.00 -1.32
C ASN A 331 3.63 -5.50 -2.73
N SER A 332 2.86 -4.52 -3.22
CA SER A 332 2.91 -4.06 -4.61
C SER A 332 3.30 -2.59 -4.72
N TRP A 333 3.85 -2.21 -5.87
CA TRP A 333 3.87 -0.83 -6.35
C TRP A 333 2.64 -0.47 -7.16
N PHE A 334 2.06 -1.46 -7.86
CA PHE A 334 0.88 -1.29 -8.70
C PHE A 334 -0.23 -2.28 -8.32
N PRO A 335 -1.51 -1.86 -8.37
CA PRO A 335 -1.96 -0.46 -8.40
C PRO A 335 -1.54 0.27 -7.12
N THR A 336 -1.26 1.57 -7.24
CA THR A 336 -0.97 2.44 -6.09
C THR A 336 -2.11 2.40 -5.08
N THR A 337 -3.34 2.66 -5.56
CA THR A 337 -4.56 2.52 -4.78
C THR A 337 -5.56 1.68 -5.55
N ILE A 338 -6.21 0.73 -4.86
CA ILE A 338 -7.39 0.04 -5.35
C ILE A 338 -8.61 0.63 -4.66
N ALA A 339 -9.51 1.26 -5.42
CA ALA A 339 -10.72 1.90 -4.90
C ALA A 339 -11.99 1.24 -5.46
N HIS A 340 -13.11 1.39 -4.73
CA HIS A 340 -14.45 1.00 -5.18
C HIS A 340 -14.59 -0.45 -5.67
N ALA A 341 -13.84 -1.39 -5.08
CA ALA A 341 -13.85 -2.78 -5.52
C ALA A 341 -15.18 -3.47 -5.21
N ARG A 342 -15.81 -4.11 -6.20
CA ARG A 342 -17.06 -4.89 -6.06
C ARG A 342 -16.91 -6.27 -6.70
N GLY A 343 -17.61 -7.27 -6.17
CA GLY A 343 -17.66 -8.61 -6.77
C GLY A 343 -18.36 -8.60 -8.13
N ILE A 344 -17.89 -9.43 -9.07
CA ILE A 344 -18.55 -9.63 -10.35
C ILE A 344 -19.56 -10.80 -10.23
N PRO A 345 -20.86 -10.59 -10.55
CA PRO A 345 -21.85 -11.66 -10.47
C PRO A 345 -21.46 -12.91 -11.27
N GLY A 346 -21.61 -14.09 -10.65
CA GLY A 346 -21.29 -15.37 -11.28
C GLY A 346 -19.79 -15.68 -11.43
N SER A 347 -18.91 -14.91 -10.79
CA SER A 347 -17.46 -15.06 -10.86
C SER A 347 -16.80 -14.83 -9.48
N ASP A 348 -15.53 -15.24 -9.35
CA ASP A 348 -14.66 -14.94 -8.20
C ASP A 348 -13.82 -13.67 -8.42
N LYS A 349 -14.04 -12.96 -9.53
CA LYS A 349 -13.32 -11.74 -9.89
C LYS A 349 -13.96 -10.50 -9.29
N LEU A 350 -13.18 -9.44 -9.18
CA LEU A 350 -13.64 -8.11 -8.75
C LEU A 350 -13.52 -7.10 -9.89
N ILE A 351 -14.44 -6.15 -9.96
CA ILE A 351 -14.30 -4.90 -10.72
C ILE A 351 -13.87 -3.81 -9.72
N ALA A 352 -12.92 -2.95 -10.09
CA ALA A 352 -12.41 -1.89 -9.21
C ALA A 352 -11.83 -0.72 -10.01
N ILE A 353 -11.39 0.32 -9.30
CA ILE A 353 -10.67 1.47 -9.85
C ILE A 353 -9.21 1.42 -9.40
N ALA A 354 -8.27 1.45 -10.34
CA ALA A 354 -6.87 1.75 -10.07
C ALA A 354 -6.67 3.26 -10.06
N THR A 355 -6.28 3.83 -8.92
CA THR A 355 -6.08 5.28 -8.73
C THR A 355 -4.75 5.59 -8.03
N GLY A 356 -4.40 6.86 -7.97
CA GLY A 356 -3.23 7.39 -7.27
C GLY A 356 -3.52 7.61 -5.78
N HIS A 357 -2.48 7.98 -5.02
CA HIS A 357 -2.64 8.30 -3.61
C HIS A 357 -3.10 9.76 -3.43
N HIS A 358 -2.47 10.69 -4.18
CA HIS A 358 -2.84 12.10 -4.23
C HIS A 358 -3.78 12.43 -5.40
N CYS A 359 -4.85 11.66 -5.53
CA CYS A 359 -5.92 11.88 -6.49
C CYS A 359 -7.25 11.97 -5.77
N ILE A 360 -8.25 12.61 -6.38
CA ILE A 360 -9.65 12.33 -6.03
C ILE A 360 -9.98 10.87 -6.36
N GLN A 361 -11.18 10.40 -6.00
CA GLN A 361 -11.60 9.00 -6.09
C GLN A 361 -11.83 8.49 -7.52
N THR A 362 -10.87 8.68 -8.43
CA THR A 362 -11.02 8.49 -9.87
C THR A 362 -9.81 7.83 -10.50
N GLY A 363 -9.99 7.04 -11.55
CA GLY A 363 -8.88 6.36 -12.21
C GLY A 363 -9.29 5.40 -13.31
N ALA A 364 -8.43 4.40 -13.56
CA ALA A 364 -8.65 3.40 -14.59
C ALA A 364 -9.53 2.25 -14.08
N LEU A 365 -10.44 1.76 -14.94
CA LEU A 365 -11.26 0.60 -14.63
C LEU A 365 -10.42 -0.68 -14.72
N ILE A 366 -10.45 -1.52 -13.68
CA ILE A 366 -9.68 -2.76 -13.62
C ILE A 366 -10.52 -3.94 -13.17
N VAL A 367 -10.22 -5.12 -13.72
CA VAL A 367 -10.68 -6.41 -13.21
C VAL A 367 -9.55 -7.07 -12.43
N ILE A 368 -9.85 -7.58 -11.24
CA ILE A 368 -8.93 -8.31 -10.38
C ILE A 368 -9.32 -9.79 -10.33
N ASP A 369 -8.41 -10.65 -10.79
CA ASP A 369 -8.49 -12.10 -10.66
C ASP A 369 -7.40 -12.60 -9.71
N ALA A 370 -7.78 -12.78 -8.43
CA ALA A 370 -6.86 -13.25 -7.40
C ALA A 370 -6.34 -14.68 -7.67
N LYS A 371 -6.91 -15.44 -8.61
CA LYS A 371 -6.40 -16.76 -9.04
C LYS A 371 -5.14 -16.66 -9.88
N LYS A 372 -4.92 -15.55 -10.60
CA LYS A 372 -3.72 -15.34 -11.41
C LYS A 372 -2.54 -14.75 -10.61
N GLY A 373 -2.82 -14.20 -9.44
CA GLY A 373 -1.83 -13.71 -8.49
C GLY A 373 -2.48 -12.79 -7.47
N SER A 374 -1.71 -12.30 -6.49
CA SER A 374 -2.23 -11.39 -5.44
C SER A 374 -1.43 -10.10 -5.33
N ARG A 375 -0.51 -9.84 -6.27
CA ARG A 375 0.47 -8.75 -6.19
C ARG A 375 0.78 -8.18 -7.57
N GLU A 376 1.22 -6.93 -7.61
CA GLU A 376 1.53 -6.18 -8.81
C GLU A 376 0.42 -6.34 -9.88
N SER A 377 0.79 -6.35 -11.16
CA SER A 377 -0.12 -6.51 -12.29
C SER A 377 -0.56 -7.96 -12.57
N SER A 378 -0.07 -8.95 -11.81
CA SER A 378 -0.24 -10.39 -12.12
C SER A 378 -1.70 -10.84 -12.26
N GLY A 379 -2.58 -10.35 -11.37
CA GLY A 379 -4.02 -10.60 -11.40
C GLY A 379 -4.86 -9.40 -11.83
N VAL A 380 -4.27 -8.30 -12.28
CA VAL A 380 -4.99 -7.07 -12.67
C VAL A 380 -5.08 -6.99 -14.18
N THR A 381 -6.27 -6.82 -14.74
CA THR A 381 -6.48 -6.46 -16.15
C THR A 381 -7.15 -5.10 -16.25
N LEU A 382 -6.52 -4.16 -16.96
CA LEU A 382 -7.16 -2.90 -17.34
C LEU A 382 -8.26 -3.19 -18.37
N VAL A 383 -9.44 -2.61 -18.14
CA VAL A 383 -10.61 -2.72 -19.02
C VAL A 383 -11.11 -1.32 -19.38
N ALA A 384 -11.89 -1.23 -20.45
CA ALA A 384 -12.40 0.01 -21.00
C ALA A 384 -11.30 1.05 -21.31
N PRO A 385 -10.33 0.72 -22.20
CA PRO A 385 -10.27 -0.46 -23.07
C PRO A 385 -9.49 -1.64 -22.49
N LEU A 386 -9.71 -2.84 -23.04
CA LEU A 386 -9.04 -4.07 -22.63
C LEU A 386 -7.53 -4.01 -22.93
N VAL A 387 -6.71 -4.23 -21.91
CA VAL A 387 -5.24 -4.27 -22.03
C VAL A 387 -4.69 -5.51 -21.34
N GLU A 388 -4.33 -6.53 -22.11
CA GLU A 388 -3.78 -7.77 -21.55
C GLU A 388 -2.26 -7.72 -21.36
N ASP A 389 -1.55 -7.00 -22.25
CA ASP A 389 -0.10 -6.85 -22.20
C ASP A 389 0.34 -6.07 -20.96
N LYS A 390 1.00 -6.76 -20.03
CA LYS A 390 1.49 -6.18 -18.77
C LYS A 390 2.69 -5.26 -18.95
N SER A 391 3.30 -5.23 -20.13
CA SER A 391 4.37 -4.28 -20.48
C SER A 391 3.83 -2.92 -20.94
N ASP A 392 2.52 -2.79 -21.17
CA ASP A 392 1.89 -1.53 -21.53
C ASP A 392 2.15 -0.46 -20.46
N ARG A 393 2.52 0.75 -20.91
CA ARG A 393 2.84 1.90 -20.05
C ARG A 393 1.76 2.26 -19.02
N ARG A 394 0.52 1.77 -19.18
CA ARG A 394 -0.57 1.97 -18.23
C ARG A 394 -0.40 1.15 -16.95
N TYR A 395 0.31 0.02 -16.98
CA TYR A 395 0.69 -0.76 -15.80
C TYR A 395 1.93 -0.18 -15.09
N ARG A 396 1.89 1.11 -14.77
CA ARG A 396 3.04 1.85 -14.20
C ARG A 396 2.83 2.25 -12.75
N ARG A 397 3.92 2.34 -12.01
CA ARG A 397 4.00 2.94 -10.68
C ARG A 397 3.77 4.46 -10.78
N VAL A 398 2.56 4.93 -10.49
CA VAL A 398 2.22 6.36 -10.51
C VAL A 398 1.30 6.77 -9.39
N ASP A 399 1.53 7.98 -8.88
CA ASP A 399 0.70 8.64 -7.87
C ASP A 399 -0.38 9.54 -8.50
N GLY A 400 -0.33 9.70 -9.83
CA GLY A 400 -1.34 10.39 -10.62
C GLY A 400 -1.75 9.55 -11.81
N TYR A 401 -3.02 9.16 -11.88
CA TYR A 401 -3.58 8.50 -13.06
C TYR A 401 -4.04 9.56 -14.05
N THR A 402 -3.14 9.96 -14.96
CA THR A 402 -3.44 10.79 -16.14
C THR A 402 -3.03 10.04 -17.42
N GLY A 403 -3.68 10.37 -18.54
CA GLY A 403 -3.36 9.82 -19.86
C GLY A 403 -4.09 8.52 -20.22
N PHE A 404 -5.23 8.25 -19.59
CA PHE A 404 -6.22 7.23 -20.01
C PHE A 404 -7.34 7.90 -20.81
N ASP A 405 -8.12 7.15 -21.60
CA ASP A 405 -9.24 7.71 -22.41
C ASP A 405 -10.46 8.02 -21.53
N GLY A 406 -10.30 8.98 -20.61
CA GLY A 406 -11.26 9.33 -19.57
C GLY A 406 -11.05 8.58 -18.26
N HIS A 407 -11.85 8.92 -17.27
CA HIS A 407 -11.68 8.53 -15.87
C HIS A 407 -12.99 7.93 -15.32
N PHE A 408 -12.87 6.85 -14.54
CA PHE A 408 -14.01 6.11 -13.99
C PHE A 408 -14.11 6.21 -12.46
N GLN A 409 -15.33 6.15 -11.95
CA GLN A 409 -15.63 6.01 -10.52
C GLN A 409 -16.79 5.01 -10.29
N TYR A 410 -16.83 4.43 -9.09
CA TYR A 410 -17.94 3.62 -8.57
C TYR A 410 -18.53 2.56 -9.51
N PRO A 411 -17.72 1.65 -10.08
CA PRO A 411 -18.24 0.66 -11.01
C PRO A 411 -19.07 -0.40 -10.29
N PHE A 412 -20.08 -0.94 -10.96
CA PHE A 412 -20.61 -2.27 -10.66
C PHE A 412 -20.75 -3.10 -11.93
N ALA A 413 -20.65 -4.42 -11.78
CA ALA A 413 -20.69 -5.35 -12.89
C ALA A 413 -22.09 -5.93 -13.09
N ILE A 414 -22.49 -6.01 -14.35
CA ILE A 414 -23.61 -6.85 -14.81
C ILE A 414 -23.08 -8.28 -14.99
N ASN A 415 -21.90 -8.40 -15.60
CA ASN A 415 -21.13 -9.64 -15.76
C ASN A 415 -19.64 -9.30 -16.00
N GLU A 416 -18.82 -10.29 -16.38
CA GLU A 416 -17.38 -10.09 -16.61
C GLU A 416 -17.00 -9.15 -17.77
N ARG A 417 -17.96 -8.73 -18.61
CA ARG A 417 -17.69 -7.89 -19.79
C ARG A 417 -18.45 -6.58 -19.81
N GLU A 418 -19.45 -6.42 -18.96
CA GLU A 418 -20.40 -5.30 -18.99
C GLU A 418 -20.61 -4.72 -17.60
N TYR A 419 -20.51 -3.40 -17.51
CA TYR A 419 -20.46 -2.63 -16.27
C TYR A 419 -21.36 -1.40 -16.36
N VAL A 420 -21.66 -0.82 -15.21
CA VAL A 420 -22.15 0.56 -15.09
C VAL A 420 -21.19 1.31 -14.19
N ALA A 421 -20.79 2.52 -14.59
CA ALA A 421 -19.86 3.35 -13.84
C ALA A 421 -20.16 4.83 -14.05
N SER A 422 -19.71 5.66 -13.10
CA SER A 422 -19.54 7.08 -13.34
C SER A 422 -18.34 7.30 -14.26
N TYR A 423 -18.49 8.11 -15.29
CA TYR A 423 -17.41 8.38 -16.25
C TYR A 423 -17.35 9.86 -16.65
N SER A 424 -16.11 10.33 -16.82
CA SER A 424 -15.79 11.63 -17.39
C SER A 424 -14.72 11.50 -18.47
N ALA A 425 -14.98 12.12 -19.62
CA ALA A 425 -13.96 12.26 -20.67
C ALA A 425 -12.93 13.36 -20.35
N ASP A 426 -13.26 14.30 -19.46
CA ASP A 426 -12.45 15.47 -19.14
C ASP A 426 -11.57 15.21 -17.91
N GLN A 427 -10.29 14.97 -18.15
CA GLN A 427 -9.29 14.67 -17.11
C GLN A 427 -8.91 15.91 -16.26
N THR A 428 -9.35 17.11 -16.65
CA THR A 428 -9.01 18.37 -15.97
C THR A 428 -10.01 18.77 -14.89
N ARG A 429 -11.21 18.15 -14.89
CA ARG A 429 -12.33 18.43 -13.98
C ARG A 429 -12.20 17.80 -12.59
N ARG A 430 -10.98 17.79 -12.02
CA ARG A 430 -10.75 17.16 -10.70
C ARG A 430 -11.56 17.83 -9.58
N ASP A 431 -11.67 19.15 -9.63
CA ASP A 431 -12.23 19.95 -8.54
C ASP A 431 -13.58 20.61 -8.91
N SER A 432 -14.21 20.19 -10.01
CA SER A 432 -15.52 20.72 -10.40
C SER A 432 -16.66 20.02 -9.66
N LYS A 433 -17.73 20.77 -9.36
CA LYS A 433 -18.99 20.22 -8.79
C LYS A 433 -19.69 19.25 -9.75
N ASN A 434 -19.39 19.37 -11.05
CA ASN A 434 -19.93 18.57 -12.14
C ASN A 434 -18.80 17.85 -12.88
N GLY A 435 -19.15 16.91 -13.76
CA GLY A 435 -18.18 16.31 -14.67
C GLY A 435 -18.31 14.81 -14.87
N TYR A 436 -19.11 14.11 -14.06
CA TYR A 436 -19.37 12.68 -14.25
C TYR A 436 -20.84 12.42 -14.58
N GLY A 437 -21.05 11.67 -15.65
CA GLY A 437 -22.33 11.06 -15.98
C GLY A 437 -22.30 9.56 -15.68
N LEU A 438 -23.47 8.92 -15.66
CA LEU A 438 -23.58 7.46 -15.55
C LEU A 438 -23.54 6.84 -16.94
N TYR A 439 -22.69 5.84 -17.12
CA TYR A 439 -22.53 5.13 -18.38
C TYR A 439 -22.69 3.63 -18.17
N TYR A 440 -23.34 2.97 -19.13
CA TYR A 440 -23.08 1.57 -19.42
C TYR A 440 -21.72 1.48 -20.13
N VAL A 441 -20.89 0.52 -19.75
CA VAL A 441 -19.51 0.37 -20.24
C VAL A 441 -19.21 -1.09 -20.50
N ARG A 442 -18.59 -1.40 -21.64
CA ARG A 442 -18.05 -2.71 -21.97
C ARG A 442 -16.55 -2.77 -21.72
N GLU A 443 -16.03 -3.99 -21.54
CA GLU A 443 -14.60 -4.23 -21.30
C GLU A 443 -13.69 -3.70 -22.42
N ASP A 444 -14.18 -3.60 -23.65
CA ASP A 444 -13.46 -3.07 -24.82
C ASP A 444 -13.45 -1.53 -24.88
N GLY A 445 -14.24 -0.85 -24.05
CA GLY A 445 -14.35 0.61 -23.99
C GLY A 445 -15.59 1.18 -24.66
N ALA A 446 -16.41 0.36 -25.33
CA ALA A 446 -17.70 0.80 -25.86
C ALA A 446 -18.62 1.23 -24.71
N ARG A 447 -19.31 2.38 -24.86
CA ARG A 447 -20.11 2.96 -23.79
C ARG A 447 -21.39 3.65 -24.27
N GLU A 448 -22.36 3.73 -23.39
CA GLU A 448 -23.66 4.40 -23.61
C GLU A 448 -23.97 5.31 -22.43
N LEU A 449 -24.16 6.60 -22.69
CA LEU A 449 -24.62 7.56 -21.68
C LEU A 449 -26.02 7.17 -21.18
N LEU A 450 -26.18 6.99 -19.88
CA LEU A 450 -27.45 6.69 -19.22
C LEU A 450 -28.06 7.95 -18.62
N VAL A 451 -27.27 8.69 -17.82
CA VAL A 451 -27.70 9.92 -17.14
C VAL A 451 -26.56 10.92 -17.14
N ASP A 452 -26.86 12.18 -17.44
CA ASP A 452 -25.94 13.31 -17.31
C ASP A 452 -26.66 14.47 -16.63
N ASP A 453 -25.90 15.28 -15.89
CA ASP A 453 -26.39 16.52 -15.33
C ASP A 453 -25.28 17.58 -15.48
N PRO A 454 -25.56 18.70 -16.16
CA PRO A 454 -24.56 19.73 -16.41
C PRO A 454 -24.11 20.47 -15.14
N GLU A 455 -24.92 20.48 -14.08
CA GLU A 455 -24.67 21.29 -12.89
C GLU A 455 -24.01 20.49 -11.77
N ILE A 456 -24.21 19.16 -11.75
CA ILE A 456 -23.73 18.30 -10.68
C ILE A 456 -23.39 16.88 -11.16
N SER A 457 -22.36 16.27 -10.58
CA SER A 457 -21.97 14.91 -10.99
C SER A 457 -23.02 13.87 -10.57
N CYS A 458 -23.34 12.96 -11.49
CA CYS A 458 -24.12 11.76 -11.22
C CYS A 458 -23.19 10.61 -10.85
N ASN A 459 -23.32 10.09 -9.63
CA ASN A 459 -22.34 9.20 -9.01
C ASN A 459 -22.95 8.00 -8.28
N GLN A 460 -22.06 7.08 -7.87
CA GLN A 460 -22.36 5.95 -7.00
C GLN A 460 -23.55 5.08 -7.44
N PRO A 461 -23.59 4.64 -8.71
CA PRO A 461 -24.71 3.84 -9.19
C PRO A 461 -24.72 2.45 -8.51
N ILE A 462 -25.92 1.96 -8.22
CA ILE A 462 -26.16 0.62 -7.70
C ILE A 462 -27.49 0.06 -8.20
N SER A 463 -27.50 -1.23 -8.57
CA SER A 463 -28.71 -1.94 -9.00
C SER A 463 -29.81 -1.91 -7.92
N LEU A 464 -31.00 -1.45 -8.27
CA LEU A 464 -32.21 -1.58 -7.44
C LEU A 464 -32.96 -2.85 -7.85
N ALA A 465 -32.46 -3.98 -7.36
CA ALA A 465 -33.06 -5.29 -7.60
C ALA A 465 -32.80 -6.23 -6.42
N ALA A 466 -33.65 -7.23 -6.27
CA ALA A 466 -33.38 -8.34 -5.37
C ALA A 466 -32.15 -9.12 -5.87
N ARG A 467 -31.32 -9.58 -4.94
CA ARG A 467 -30.10 -10.35 -5.20
C ARG A 467 -29.96 -11.50 -4.21
N PRO A 468 -29.26 -12.59 -4.56
CA PRO A 468 -29.06 -13.70 -3.64
C PRO A 468 -28.43 -13.26 -2.32
N LEU A 469 -29.00 -13.71 -1.21
CA LEU A 469 -28.41 -13.56 0.12
C LEU A 469 -27.23 -14.55 0.25
N PRO A 470 -25.99 -14.10 0.51
CA PRO A 470 -24.87 -14.98 0.79
C PRO A 470 -25.12 -15.86 2.00
N ALA A 471 -24.43 -17.00 2.08
CA ALA A 471 -24.52 -17.86 3.25
C ALA A 471 -24.07 -17.11 4.51
N VAL A 472 -24.88 -17.17 5.56
CA VAL A 472 -24.57 -16.55 6.85
C VAL A 472 -23.56 -17.42 7.59
N ARG A 473 -22.41 -16.84 7.93
CA ARG A 473 -21.44 -17.46 8.83
C ARG A 473 -21.80 -17.10 10.27
N PRO A 474 -22.01 -18.08 11.18
CA PRO A 474 -22.19 -17.80 12.59
C PRO A 474 -20.96 -17.06 13.15
N SER A 475 -21.20 -16.02 13.94
CA SER A 475 -20.13 -15.31 14.64
C SER A 475 -19.48 -16.21 15.67
N THR A 476 -18.16 -16.28 15.65
CA THR A 476 -17.37 -16.97 16.71
C THR A 476 -16.84 -16.00 17.76
N VAL A 477 -17.04 -14.69 17.56
CA VAL A 477 -16.60 -13.65 18.49
C VAL A 477 -17.35 -13.76 19.82
N ASP A 478 -16.59 -13.81 20.91
CA ASP A 478 -17.11 -13.78 22.28
C ASP A 478 -16.58 -12.55 23.02
N TYR A 479 -17.39 -11.50 23.08
CA TYR A 479 -17.04 -10.24 23.73
C TYR A 479 -16.88 -10.31 25.26
N ARG A 480 -17.06 -11.49 25.88
CA ARG A 480 -16.68 -11.73 27.28
C ARG A 480 -15.19 -12.05 27.43
N GLN A 481 -14.50 -12.35 26.33
CA GLN A 481 -13.05 -12.58 26.30
C GLN A 481 -12.31 -11.28 26.01
N GLU A 482 -11.06 -11.18 26.50
CA GLU A 482 -10.19 -10.02 26.28
C GLU A 482 -9.05 -10.32 25.30
N THR A 483 -8.92 -11.58 24.88
CA THR A 483 -7.80 -12.08 24.09
C THR A 483 -8.26 -12.83 22.84
N GLY A 484 -7.33 -12.98 21.90
CA GLY A 484 -7.41 -13.93 20.79
C GLY A 484 -6.12 -14.76 20.73
N THR A 485 -6.09 -15.79 19.88
CA THR A 485 -4.96 -16.71 19.75
C THR A 485 -4.42 -16.73 18.32
N TYR A 486 -3.10 -16.61 18.18
CA TYR A 486 -2.41 -16.88 16.92
C TYR A 486 -1.78 -18.26 16.93
N TYR A 487 -1.93 -18.97 15.82
CA TYR A 487 -1.21 -20.20 15.52
C TYR A 487 -0.35 -20.02 14.26
N VAL A 488 0.94 -20.28 14.39
CA VAL A 488 1.88 -20.34 13.26
C VAL A 488 2.33 -21.79 13.12
N GLN A 489 1.96 -22.44 12.01
CA GLN A 489 2.34 -23.82 11.78
C GLN A 489 3.87 -23.96 11.65
N ASN A 490 4.51 -23.12 10.83
CA ASN A 490 5.95 -23.11 10.69
C ASN A 490 6.47 -21.76 10.18
N VAL A 491 7.21 -21.01 11.01
CA VAL A 491 7.77 -19.71 10.62
C VAL A 491 8.66 -19.78 9.37
N TYR A 492 9.27 -20.94 9.08
CA TYR A 492 10.17 -21.11 7.94
C TYR A 492 9.46 -21.41 6.61
N ILE A 493 8.12 -21.48 6.59
CA ILE A 493 7.34 -21.56 5.36
C ILE A 493 7.00 -20.15 4.87
N GLY A 494 7.07 -19.95 3.56
CA GLY A 494 6.79 -18.66 2.94
C GLY A 494 8.05 -17.81 2.70
N PRO A 495 7.90 -16.72 1.95
CA PRO A 495 9.01 -15.91 1.50
C PRO A 495 9.62 -15.06 2.63
N GLY A 496 8.90 -14.83 3.73
CA GLY A 496 9.33 -13.98 4.85
C GLY A 496 10.61 -14.44 5.54
N LEU A 497 10.83 -15.76 5.65
CA LEU A 497 12.06 -16.36 6.21
C LEU A 497 12.82 -17.23 5.19
N ASN A 498 12.56 -17.06 3.89
CA ASN A 498 13.24 -17.84 2.87
C ASN A 498 14.76 -17.64 2.94
N GLY A 499 15.51 -18.74 3.00
CA GLY A 499 16.97 -18.72 3.10
C GLY A 499 17.53 -18.68 4.52
N VAL A 500 16.68 -18.51 5.55
CA VAL A 500 17.11 -18.58 6.96
C VAL A 500 17.21 -20.05 7.38
N PRO A 501 18.34 -20.48 8.00
CA PRO A 501 18.46 -21.82 8.54
C PRO A 501 17.37 -22.13 9.59
N ARG A 502 16.85 -23.35 9.56
CA ARG A 502 15.90 -23.80 10.59
C ARG A 502 16.56 -23.76 11.97
N GLY A 503 15.78 -23.37 12.98
CA GLY A 503 16.26 -23.18 14.35
C GLY A 503 16.97 -21.85 14.62
N THR A 504 17.18 -20.98 13.63
CA THR A 504 17.72 -19.62 13.85
C THR A 504 16.80 -18.77 14.69
N VAL A 505 15.50 -18.72 14.35
CA VAL A 505 14.48 -18.01 15.13
C VAL A 505 14.19 -18.78 16.41
N LYS A 506 14.32 -18.10 17.55
CA LYS A 506 14.07 -18.65 18.89
C LYS A 506 12.77 -18.16 19.50
N LYS A 507 12.33 -16.96 19.12
CA LYS A 507 11.13 -16.34 19.67
C LYS A 507 10.49 -15.40 18.66
N LEU A 508 9.18 -15.20 18.82
CA LEU A 508 8.46 -14.08 18.22
C LEU A 508 8.28 -13.01 19.27
N ARG A 509 8.67 -11.77 18.95
CA ARG A 509 8.32 -10.58 19.73
C ARG A 509 7.01 -10.01 19.22
N VAL A 510 6.07 -9.76 20.13
CA VAL A 510 4.76 -9.18 19.82
C VAL A 510 4.77 -7.71 20.20
N VAL A 511 4.46 -6.85 19.24
CA VAL A 511 4.49 -5.39 19.41
C VAL A 511 3.14 -4.80 19.04
N ALA A 512 2.56 -4.03 19.95
CA ALA A 512 1.34 -3.26 19.72
C ALA A 512 1.66 -1.85 19.19
N LEU A 513 0.82 -1.37 18.27
CA LEU A 513 0.89 -0.02 17.71
C LEU A 513 -0.09 0.92 18.44
N GLY A 514 0.38 2.11 18.81
CA GLY A 514 -0.47 3.17 19.37
C GLY A 514 -0.63 4.32 18.38
N PHE A 515 -1.87 4.74 18.11
CA PHE A 515 -2.17 5.74 17.07
C PHE A 515 -2.52 7.12 17.66
N ARG A 516 -2.05 8.19 16.99
CA ARG A 516 -2.20 9.58 17.44
C ARG A 516 -3.64 10.10 17.34
N ALA A 517 -4.10 10.87 18.33
CA ALA A 517 -5.47 11.41 18.35
C ALA A 517 -5.61 12.72 17.57
N ALA A 518 -4.56 13.52 17.56
CA ALA A 518 -4.55 14.80 16.89
C ALA A 518 -3.17 15.14 16.37
N GLY A 519 -3.16 16.01 15.36
CA GLY A 519 -1.94 16.57 14.80
C GLY A 519 -1.48 17.77 15.63
N VAL A 520 -0.28 17.68 16.21
CA VAL A 520 0.45 18.76 16.90
C VAL A 520 1.94 18.67 16.60
N GLY A 521 2.49 19.69 15.95
CA GLY A 521 3.90 19.68 15.52
C GLY A 521 4.18 18.68 14.40
N SER A 522 5.26 18.90 13.66
CA SER A 522 5.64 17.98 12.57
C SER A 522 7.13 17.98 12.27
N ASN A 523 7.59 16.86 11.72
CA ASN A 523 8.84 16.80 10.99
C ASN A 523 8.60 16.23 9.58
N GLY A 524 9.63 15.73 8.90
CA GLY A 524 9.47 15.09 7.61
C GLY A 524 10.44 13.95 7.41
N ASN A 525 10.08 13.03 6.51
CA ASN A 525 10.84 11.84 6.18
C ASN A 525 11.03 11.70 4.66
N GLY A 526 11.87 10.74 4.25
CA GLY A 526 12.13 10.48 2.84
C GLY A 526 12.86 9.17 2.60
N GLY A 527 12.56 8.53 1.47
CA GLY A 527 13.14 7.27 1.05
C GLY A 527 12.67 6.80 -0.32
N PRO A 528 12.98 5.56 -0.70
CA PRO A 528 12.65 4.99 -2.02
C PRO A 528 11.16 4.99 -2.38
N ALA A 529 10.29 4.97 -1.38
CA ALA A 529 8.84 4.96 -1.56
C ALA A 529 8.19 6.34 -1.47
N GLY A 530 8.97 7.42 -1.38
CA GLY A 530 8.49 8.80 -1.35
C GLY A 530 8.99 9.58 -0.14
N GLY A 531 8.39 10.75 0.08
CA GLY A 531 8.60 11.56 1.27
C GLY A 531 7.28 12.09 1.77
N ALA A 532 7.21 12.37 3.06
CA ALA A 532 6.00 12.86 3.70
C ALA A 532 6.34 13.73 4.91
N LEU A 533 5.38 14.59 5.25
CA LEU A 533 5.26 15.13 6.59
C LEU A 533 5.11 13.98 7.60
N VAL A 534 5.51 14.17 8.84
CA VAL A 534 5.13 13.32 9.97
C VAL A 534 4.40 14.18 11.00
N SER A 535 3.10 13.94 11.21
CA SER A 535 2.28 14.65 12.20
C SER A 535 2.53 14.08 13.60
N THR A 536 2.63 14.95 14.63
CA THR A 536 2.84 14.55 16.04
C THR A 536 3.96 13.51 16.22
N PRO A 537 5.19 13.81 15.75
CA PRO A 537 6.24 12.81 15.59
C PRO A 537 6.65 12.18 16.93
N VAL A 538 6.89 10.86 16.91
CA VAL A 538 7.45 10.08 18.03
C VAL A 538 8.92 9.71 17.82
N SER A 539 9.43 9.97 16.61
CA SER A 539 10.82 9.84 16.20
C SER A 539 11.17 10.98 15.25
N ILE A 540 12.46 11.29 15.17
CA ILE A 540 12.98 12.28 14.22
C ILE A 540 13.12 11.68 12.81
N ARG A 541 12.52 12.34 11.81
CA ARG A 541 12.57 11.99 10.39
C ARG A 541 12.22 10.54 10.05
N ASN A 542 13.20 9.71 9.67
CA ASN A 542 12.99 8.37 9.10
C ASN A 542 12.84 7.26 10.16
N GLY A 543 12.61 7.62 11.43
CA GLY A 543 12.22 6.66 12.47
C GLY A 543 10.76 6.22 12.36
N THR A 544 10.28 5.48 13.34
CA THR A 544 8.90 4.94 13.37
C THR A 544 7.83 6.03 13.23
N TRP A 545 6.71 5.68 12.58
CA TRP A 545 5.52 6.51 12.49
C TRP A 545 4.83 6.64 13.85
N ASP A 546 4.62 5.52 14.53
CA ASP A 546 3.77 5.40 15.73
C ASP A 546 4.55 4.99 16.98
N THR A 547 3.92 5.19 18.13
CA THR A 547 4.41 4.60 19.38
C THR A 547 4.29 3.07 19.31
N LYS A 548 5.27 2.39 19.89
CA LYS A 548 5.37 0.92 19.87
C LYS A 548 5.47 0.39 21.29
N THR A 549 4.57 -0.51 21.66
CA THR A 549 4.57 -1.19 22.96
C THR A 549 4.98 -2.64 22.79
N VAL A 550 6.07 -3.05 23.43
CA VAL A 550 6.47 -4.46 23.43
C VAL A 550 5.60 -5.20 24.44
N LEU A 551 4.67 -6.02 23.95
CA LEU A 551 3.77 -6.79 24.81
C LEU A 551 4.46 -7.98 25.46
N GLY A 552 5.47 -8.52 24.77
CA GLY A 552 6.26 -9.64 25.26
C GLY A 552 6.77 -10.50 24.12
N GLU A 553 7.28 -11.67 24.48
CA GLU A 553 7.87 -12.64 23.57
C GLU A 553 7.26 -14.02 23.80
N THR A 554 7.26 -14.85 22.76
CA THR A 554 6.76 -16.23 22.81
C THR A 554 7.76 -17.15 22.11
N PRO A 555 8.01 -18.36 22.61
CA PRO A 555 8.97 -19.27 22.00
C PRO A 555 8.52 -19.73 20.61
N VAL A 556 9.51 -19.92 19.73
CA VAL A 556 9.35 -20.70 18.49
C VAL A 556 9.99 -22.05 18.76
N TYR A 557 9.21 -23.13 18.62
CA TYR A 557 9.69 -24.49 18.87
C TYR A 557 10.64 -24.97 17.76
N ASP A 558 11.35 -26.08 17.99
CA ASP A 558 12.35 -26.62 17.05
C ASP A 558 11.75 -27.01 15.69
N ASP A 559 10.47 -27.38 15.66
CA ASP A 559 9.72 -27.62 14.42
C ASP A 559 9.33 -26.32 13.68
N GLY A 560 9.59 -25.15 14.26
CA GLY A 560 9.30 -23.83 13.73
C GLY A 560 7.90 -23.32 14.07
N SER A 561 7.12 -24.06 14.88
CA SER A 561 5.76 -23.68 15.24
C SER A 561 5.71 -22.68 16.41
N ALA A 562 4.61 -21.93 16.51
CA ALA A 562 4.29 -21.07 17.65
C ALA A 562 2.77 -20.99 17.86
N LEU A 563 2.32 -20.94 19.11
CA LEU A 563 0.90 -20.81 19.47
C LEU A 563 0.79 -19.94 20.72
N PHE A 564 0.12 -18.80 20.63
CA PHE A 564 0.16 -17.81 21.70
C PHE A 564 -1.07 -16.90 21.75
N GLU A 565 -1.38 -16.46 22.97
CA GLU A 565 -2.46 -15.52 23.27
C GLU A 565 -1.98 -14.07 23.13
N VAL A 566 -2.86 -13.21 22.64
CA VAL A 566 -2.62 -11.77 22.52
C VAL A 566 -3.87 -10.98 22.92
N PRO A 567 -3.75 -9.69 23.30
CA PRO A 567 -4.91 -8.83 23.47
C PRO A 567 -5.74 -8.76 22.17
N ALA A 568 -7.06 -8.95 22.30
CA ALA A 568 -7.97 -8.72 21.20
C ALA A 568 -8.09 -7.22 20.90
N ARG A 569 -8.59 -6.87 19.71
CA ARG A 569 -8.92 -5.49 19.31
C ARG A 569 -7.73 -4.53 19.42
N THR A 570 -6.54 -5.09 19.26
CA THR A 570 -5.26 -4.39 19.34
C THR A 570 -4.49 -4.64 18.04
N PRO A 571 -4.00 -3.60 17.35
CA PRO A 571 -3.15 -3.78 16.17
C PRO A 571 -1.76 -4.25 16.58
N LEU A 572 -1.38 -5.43 16.09
CA LEU A 572 -0.14 -6.11 16.45
C LEU A 572 0.71 -6.41 15.22
N TYR A 573 2.02 -6.31 15.38
CA TYR A 573 2.96 -6.89 14.42
C TYR A 573 4.00 -7.74 15.15
N PHE A 574 4.66 -8.60 14.38
CA PHE A 574 5.56 -9.63 14.90
C PHE A 574 6.97 -9.43 14.39
N GLN A 575 7.95 -9.69 15.25
CA GLN A 575 9.36 -9.79 14.87
C GLN A 575 9.88 -11.19 15.17
N ALA A 576 10.48 -11.83 14.18
CA ALA A 576 11.21 -13.08 14.39
C ALA A 576 12.60 -12.75 14.94
N VAL A 577 12.94 -13.29 16.12
CA VAL A 577 14.16 -12.93 16.87
C VAL A 577 15.06 -14.17 17.05
N ASP A 578 16.36 -13.99 16.84
CA ASP A 578 17.36 -15.04 17.02
C ASP A 578 17.89 -15.16 18.47
N ALA A 579 18.82 -16.09 18.70
CA ALA A 579 19.42 -16.33 20.00
C ALA A 579 20.20 -15.12 20.56
N ASP A 580 20.69 -14.25 19.68
CA ASP A 580 21.42 -13.04 20.05
C ASP A 580 20.52 -11.83 20.32
N GLY A 581 19.19 -12.04 20.28
CA GLY A 581 18.20 -11.01 20.55
C GLY A 581 17.98 -10.07 19.36
N GLN A 582 18.52 -10.40 18.19
CA GLN A 582 18.45 -9.58 16.99
C GLN A 582 17.28 -10.00 16.11
N VAL A 583 16.65 -9.02 15.47
CA VAL A 583 15.55 -9.31 14.54
C VAL A 583 16.08 -9.90 13.23
N VAL A 584 15.55 -11.07 12.90
CA VAL A 584 15.72 -11.78 11.64
C VAL A 584 14.79 -11.20 10.57
N GLN A 585 13.54 -10.98 10.92
CA GLN A 585 12.52 -10.43 10.02
C GLN A 585 11.45 -9.70 10.83
N SER A 586 10.95 -8.59 10.29
CA SER A 586 9.84 -7.83 10.87
C SER A 586 8.63 -7.92 9.94
N MET A 587 7.45 -8.15 10.50
CA MET A 587 6.19 -7.97 9.77
C MET A 587 6.01 -6.48 9.45
N ARG A 588 5.95 -6.13 8.17
CA ARG A 588 5.81 -4.74 7.67
C ARG A 588 4.35 -4.41 7.32
N SER A 589 3.47 -4.77 8.25
CA SER A 589 2.01 -4.60 8.27
C SER A 589 1.58 -4.84 9.74
N TRP A 590 0.29 -4.94 10.02
CA TRP A 590 -0.24 -5.35 11.33
C TRP A 590 -1.48 -6.24 11.17
N SER A 591 -1.75 -7.02 12.20
CA SER A 591 -2.90 -7.92 12.32
C SER A 591 -3.63 -7.67 13.64
N THR A 592 -4.94 -7.90 13.64
CA THR A 592 -5.81 -7.70 14.80
C THR A 592 -6.79 -8.86 14.90
N LEU A 593 -6.99 -9.38 16.10
CA LEU A 593 -7.98 -10.42 16.39
C LEU A 593 -9.20 -9.85 17.10
N GLN A 594 -10.37 -10.38 16.81
CA GLN A 594 -11.56 -10.18 17.62
C GLN A 594 -11.50 -11.02 18.91
N PRO A 595 -12.29 -10.67 19.94
CA PRO A 595 -12.40 -11.45 21.17
C PRO A 595 -12.75 -12.92 20.94
N GLY A 596 -11.91 -13.84 21.45
CA GLY A 596 -12.07 -15.28 21.29
C GLY A 596 -11.68 -15.84 19.92
N GLU A 597 -11.19 -15.01 19.00
CA GLU A 597 -10.77 -15.45 17.68
C GLU A 597 -9.48 -16.28 17.76
N THR A 598 -9.42 -17.35 16.97
CA THR A 598 -8.16 -18.05 16.66
C THR A 598 -7.82 -17.86 15.19
N PHE A 599 -6.65 -17.29 14.91
CA PHE A 599 -6.15 -17.09 13.54
C PHE A 599 -4.91 -17.94 13.30
N SER A 600 -4.92 -18.70 12.20
CA SER A 600 -3.83 -19.59 11.82
C SER A 600 -3.14 -19.12 10.55
N CYS A 601 -1.81 -19.14 10.52
CA CYS A 601 -1.03 -19.06 9.28
C CYS A 601 -0.16 -20.31 9.10
N VAL A 602 0.12 -20.65 7.85
CA VAL A 602 1.01 -21.77 7.52
C VAL A 602 2.46 -21.37 7.80
N GLY A 603 2.82 -20.10 7.53
CA GLY A 603 4.14 -19.59 7.82
C GLY A 603 4.25 -18.08 7.76
N CYS A 604 5.47 -17.57 7.52
CA CYS A 604 5.74 -16.15 7.48
C CYS A 604 5.52 -15.60 6.05
N HIS A 605 4.39 -14.91 5.85
CA HIS A 605 4.01 -14.21 4.61
C HIS A 605 3.82 -15.13 3.38
N GLU A 606 3.44 -16.38 3.61
CA GLU A 606 3.03 -17.34 2.58
C GLU A 606 1.91 -16.79 1.68
N GLU A 607 1.77 -17.38 0.49
CA GLU A 607 0.59 -17.13 -0.34
C GLU A 607 -0.66 -17.61 0.40
N LYS A 608 -1.73 -16.80 0.41
CA LYS A 608 -2.95 -17.11 1.19
C LYS A 608 -3.70 -18.37 0.76
N LYS A 609 -3.27 -18.99 -0.33
CA LYS A 609 -3.77 -20.27 -0.86
C LYS A 609 -2.88 -21.46 -0.51
N THR A 610 -1.77 -21.22 0.18
CA THR A 610 -0.87 -22.27 0.66
C THR A 610 -1.66 -23.19 1.58
N VAL A 611 -1.76 -24.45 1.20
CA VAL A 611 -2.38 -25.48 2.03
C VAL A 611 -1.39 -25.88 3.12
N GLY A 612 -1.87 -25.98 4.36
CA GLY A 612 -1.05 -26.44 5.48
C GLY A 612 -0.48 -27.84 5.20
N GLN A 613 0.74 -28.11 5.66
CA GLN A 613 1.35 -29.42 5.45
C GLN A 613 0.68 -30.46 6.37
N PRO A 614 0.31 -31.65 5.87
CA PRO A 614 -0.16 -32.73 6.70
C PRO A 614 1.01 -33.26 7.54
N HIS A 615 1.07 -32.91 8.82
CA HIS A 615 2.05 -33.41 9.79
C HIS A 615 1.34 -33.88 11.06
N GLU A 616 2.07 -34.63 11.89
CA GLU A 616 1.73 -34.81 13.30
C GLU A 616 1.46 -33.46 13.99
N PRO A 617 0.68 -33.42 15.10
CA PRO A 617 0.45 -32.18 15.84
C PRO A 617 1.77 -31.46 16.12
N THR A 618 1.86 -30.18 15.75
CA THR A 618 3.08 -29.39 15.98
C THR A 618 3.40 -29.31 17.47
N MET A 619 4.67 -29.07 17.80
CA MET A 619 5.11 -28.90 19.18
C MET A 619 4.32 -27.78 19.89
N ALA A 620 3.99 -26.70 19.17
CA ALA A 620 3.16 -25.64 19.69
C ALA A 620 1.72 -26.07 19.99
N LEU A 621 1.09 -26.86 19.11
CA LEU A 621 -0.25 -27.41 19.36
C LEU A 621 -0.25 -28.37 20.55
N ALA A 622 0.76 -29.25 20.65
CA ALA A 622 0.91 -30.17 21.78
C ALA A 622 1.14 -29.45 23.11
N ALA A 623 1.84 -28.32 23.10
CA ALA A 623 2.14 -27.51 24.28
C ALA A 623 1.01 -26.53 24.68
N GLY A 624 0.03 -26.32 23.81
CA GLY A 624 -1.07 -25.36 23.99
C GLY A 624 -0.65 -23.88 23.87
N PRO A 625 -1.62 -22.95 23.84
CA PRO A 625 -1.35 -21.52 23.74
C PRO A 625 -0.49 -21.00 24.90
N LYS A 626 0.57 -20.26 24.57
CA LYS A 626 1.42 -19.57 25.55
C LYS A 626 0.95 -18.14 25.77
N LYS A 627 0.99 -17.71 27.04
CA LYS A 627 0.96 -16.28 27.39
C LYS A 627 2.31 -15.66 27.03
N LEU A 628 2.30 -14.39 26.68
CA LEU A 628 3.52 -13.66 26.35
C LEU A 628 4.41 -13.51 27.58
N GLU A 629 5.68 -13.86 27.43
CA GLU A 629 6.72 -13.60 28.42
C GLU A 629 7.06 -12.11 28.39
N PRO A 630 7.02 -11.39 29.54
CA PRO A 630 7.25 -9.95 29.53
C PRO A 630 8.67 -9.58 29.10
N PHE A 631 8.81 -8.55 28.26
CA PHE A 631 10.10 -8.01 27.84
C PHE A 631 10.67 -7.09 28.94
N TYR A 632 11.36 -7.69 29.92
CA TYR A 632 12.01 -7.01 31.04
C TYR A 632 11.08 -6.04 31.77
N GLY A 633 10.08 -6.59 32.46
CA GLY A 633 9.06 -5.86 33.22
C GLY A 633 7.70 -5.79 32.52
N LYS A 634 6.78 -4.99 33.05
CA LYS A 634 5.42 -4.87 32.48
C LYS A 634 5.46 -4.24 31.07
N PRO A 635 4.54 -4.63 30.17
CA PRO A 635 4.37 -3.99 28.87
C PRO A 635 4.19 -2.48 29.00
N ARG A 636 4.90 -1.73 28.15
CA ARG A 636 4.92 -0.27 28.14
C ARG A 636 5.39 0.25 26.78
N GLY A 637 5.04 1.50 26.45
CA GLY A 637 5.56 2.17 25.27
C GLY A 637 7.08 2.27 25.32
N PHE A 638 7.76 1.95 24.22
CA PHE A 638 9.22 1.90 24.19
C PHE A 638 9.79 3.31 24.01
N SER A 639 10.32 3.89 25.09
CA SER A 639 10.90 5.24 25.10
C SER A 639 12.44 5.19 25.11
N PHE A 640 13.08 6.03 24.30
CA PHE A 640 14.53 6.19 24.34
C PHE A 640 15.00 6.72 25.70
N ASN A 641 14.29 7.70 26.25
CA ASN A 641 14.66 8.34 27.53
C ASN A 641 14.48 7.39 28.72
N GLN A 642 13.54 6.46 28.65
CA GLN A 642 13.27 5.51 29.73
C GLN A 642 14.04 4.20 29.58
N GLU A 643 14.31 3.74 28.36
CA GLU A 643 14.94 2.43 28.12
C GLU A 643 16.43 2.51 27.76
N ILE A 644 16.86 3.54 27.04
CA ILE A 644 18.20 3.63 26.44
C ILE A 644 19.09 4.64 27.15
N GLN A 645 18.60 5.86 27.38
CA GLN A 645 19.38 6.89 28.06
C GLN A 645 19.92 6.45 29.45
N PRO A 646 19.19 5.67 30.28
CA PRO A 646 19.75 5.17 31.54
C PRO A 646 20.97 4.25 31.34
N ILE A 647 21.00 3.48 30.26
CA ILE A 647 22.15 2.64 29.89
C ILE A 647 23.32 3.53 29.51
N LEU A 648 23.09 4.57 28.70
CA LEU A 648 24.12 5.52 28.29
C LEU A 648 24.66 6.31 29.50
N ASN A 649 23.80 6.75 30.41
CA ASN A 649 24.19 7.47 31.61
C ASN A 649 25.12 6.64 32.51
N LYS A 650 24.84 5.33 32.59
CA LYS A 650 25.62 4.42 33.43
C LYS A 650 26.97 4.06 32.82
N HIS A 651 27.06 3.98 31.48
CA HIS A 651 28.18 3.30 30.82
C HIS A 651 28.93 4.15 29.79
N CYS A 652 28.39 5.28 29.33
CA CYS A 652 28.91 5.96 28.14
C CYS A 652 29.24 7.44 28.37
N ILE A 653 28.42 8.17 29.14
CA ILE A 653 28.52 9.64 29.18
C ILE A 653 29.81 10.19 29.79
N GLU A 654 30.53 9.42 30.62
CA GLU A 654 31.80 9.87 31.21
C GLU A 654 32.85 10.21 30.15
N CYS A 655 32.84 9.49 29.02
CA CYS A 655 33.70 9.74 27.87
C CYS A 655 32.97 10.43 26.70
N HIS A 656 31.64 10.47 26.71
CA HIS A 656 30.80 10.99 25.62
C HIS A 656 29.98 12.21 26.07
N ASP A 657 30.64 13.35 26.26
CA ASP A 657 30.01 14.59 26.75
C ASP A 657 30.45 15.87 26.01
N ASP A 658 31.24 15.77 24.94
CA ASP A 658 31.71 16.93 24.18
C ASP A 658 30.85 17.18 22.93
N ARG A 659 30.03 18.24 22.96
CA ARG A 659 29.19 18.67 21.83
C ARG A 659 29.97 19.21 20.63
N SER A 660 31.23 19.61 20.82
CA SER A 660 32.08 20.08 19.72
C SER A 660 32.54 18.91 18.84
N GLN A 661 32.57 17.70 19.40
CA GLN A 661 32.85 16.48 18.67
C GLN A 661 31.58 15.98 17.99
N THR A 662 31.75 15.35 16.84
CA THR A 662 30.66 14.68 16.12
C THR A 662 30.95 13.19 16.06
N LEU A 663 29.90 12.37 15.97
CA LEU A 663 30.08 10.93 15.73
C LEU A 663 30.84 10.75 14.40
N ALA A 664 32.13 10.44 14.52
CA ALA A 664 33.02 10.26 13.39
C ALA A 664 32.72 8.90 12.75
N LEU A 665 31.91 8.92 11.69
CA LEU A 665 31.86 7.80 10.77
C LEU A 665 33.24 7.69 10.10
N THR A 666 34.04 6.69 10.47
CA THR A 666 35.35 6.42 9.88
C THR A 666 35.25 6.34 8.35
N ALA A 667 36.34 6.64 7.65
CA ALA A 667 36.40 6.42 6.21
C ALA A 667 36.04 4.97 5.87
N GLU A 668 36.32 4.02 6.76
CA GLU A 668 35.96 2.61 6.66
C GLU A 668 34.44 2.37 6.85
N SER A 669 33.77 3.04 7.79
CA SER A 669 32.31 2.94 7.95
C SER A 669 31.54 3.68 6.85
N LYS A 670 32.10 4.77 6.30
CA LYS A 670 31.60 5.43 5.07
C LYS A 670 31.90 4.59 3.80
N LYS A 671 33.04 3.88 3.76
CA LYS A 671 33.44 2.97 2.68
C LYS A 671 32.79 1.61 2.78
N ARG A 672 32.10 1.18 3.84
CA ARG A 672 31.56 -0.20 3.93
C ARG A 672 30.54 -0.57 2.84
N SER A 673 30.09 0.38 2.02
CA SER A 673 29.44 0.14 0.71
C SER A 673 30.43 -0.10 -0.45
N LYS A 674 31.57 0.60 -0.49
CA LYS A 674 32.68 0.49 -1.45
C LYS A 674 33.71 -0.57 -1.02
N PHE A 675 34.03 -1.52 -1.88
CA PHE A 675 35.02 -2.56 -1.56
C PHE A 675 36.45 -2.02 -1.64
N ASP A 676 37.20 -2.04 -0.52
CA ASP A 676 38.63 -1.71 -0.44
C ASP A 676 39.44 -3.01 -0.24
N PRO A 677 40.28 -3.43 -1.20
CA PRO A 677 41.02 -4.68 -1.10
C PRO A 677 42.19 -4.64 -0.10
N LYS A 678 42.58 -3.47 0.43
CA LYS A 678 43.70 -3.36 1.38
C LYS A 678 43.32 -3.99 2.73
N GLY A 679 43.96 -5.10 3.07
CA GLY A 679 43.75 -5.84 4.34
C GLY A 679 42.81 -7.05 4.24
N ALA A 680 42.13 -7.24 3.11
CA ALA A 680 41.35 -8.43 2.84
C ALA A 680 42.23 -9.51 2.17
N ARG A 681 42.12 -10.77 2.63
CA ARG A 681 42.77 -11.90 1.95
C ARG A 681 41.91 -12.27 0.75
N ALA A 682 42.44 -12.08 -0.46
CA ALA A 682 41.77 -12.56 -1.66
C ALA A 682 41.72 -14.09 -1.65
N ILE A 683 40.50 -14.65 -1.63
CA ILE A 683 40.28 -16.08 -1.92
C ILE A 683 40.23 -16.26 -3.44
N LEU A 684 39.51 -15.35 -4.09
CA LEU A 684 39.49 -15.15 -5.53
C LEU A 684 39.58 -13.64 -5.75
N ALA A 685 40.73 -13.15 -6.19
CA ALA A 685 40.88 -11.71 -6.42
C ALA A 685 39.93 -11.25 -7.53
N THR A 686 39.51 -9.98 -7.51
CA THR A 686 39.16 -9.28 -8.75
C THR A 686 40.34 -9.42 -9.73
N GLU A 687 40.17 -9.19 -11.02
CA GLU A 687 41.23 -9.43 -12.02
C GLU A 687 41.66 -10.90 -12.25
N SER A 688 41.11 -11.86 -11.49
CA SER A 688 41.41 -13.30 -11.66
C SER A 688 41.06 -13.80 -13.06
N THR A 689 41.60 -14.95 -13.43
CA THR A 689 41.24 -15.59 -14.70
C THR A 689 39.92 -16.35 -14.56
N TRP A 690 39.00 -16.13 -15.49
CA TRP A 690 37.69 -16.76 -15.58
C TRP A 690 37.53 -17.47 -16.91
N LYS A 691 36.80 -18.57 -16.89
CA LYS A 691 36.15 -19.13 -18.08
C LYS A 691 34.91 -18.31 -18.38
N TYR A 692 34.62 -18.07 -19.66
CA TYR A 692 33.42 -17.35 -20.06
C TYR A 692 32.78 -17.85 -21.35
N ALA A 693 31.46 -17.68 -21.43
CA ALA A 693 30.64 -17.90 -22.61
C ALA A 693 29.73 -16.68 -22.82
N THR A 694 29.38 -16.39 -24.08
CA THR A 694 28.52 -15.26 -24.48
C THR A 694 27.22 -15.71 -25.15
N ASN A 695 27.07 -17.03 -25.29
CA ASN A 695 25.84 -17.72 -25.66
C ASN A 695 25.40 -18.53 -24.44
N GLU A 696 24.10 -18.72 -24.30
CA GLU A 696 23.53 -19.43 -23.17
C GLU A 696 24.11 -20.85 -23.06
N PRO A 697 24.77 -21.20 -21.93
CA PRO A 697 25.28 -22.53 -21.71
C PRO A 697 24.17 -23.51 -21.32
N GLN A 698 24.48 -24.82 -21.36
CA GLN A 698 23.54 -25.85 -20.90
C GLN A 698 23.13 -25.62 -19.44
N ASP A 699 21.95 -26.14 -19.08
CA ASP A 699 21.48 -26.17 -17.71
C ASP A 699 22.57 -26.77 -16.79
N GLU A 700 22.60 -26.32 -15.52
CA GLU A 700 23.59 -26.72 -14.51
C GLU A 700 25.00 -26.10 -14.64
N TRP A 701 25.24 -25.16 -15.58
CA TRP A 701 26.54 -24.46 -15.71
C TRP A 701 27.10 -23.81 -14.43
N ARG A 702 26.21 -23.52 -13.48
CA ARG A 702 26.49 -22.89 -12.18
C ARG A 702 27.08 -23.88 -11.17
N THR A 703 26.96 -25.17 -11.42
CA THR A 703 27.34 -26.26 -10.50
C THR A 703 28.84 -26.56 -10.56
N ALA A 704 29.31 -27.31 -9.55
CA ALA A 704 30.73 -27.66 -9.46
C ALA A 704 31.18 -28.67 -10.52
N ASP A 705 30.27 -29.51 -11.01
CA ASP A 705 30.58 -30.65 -11.88
C ASP A 705 30.44 -30.33 -13.37
N PHE A 706 29.99 -29.12 -13.70
CA PHE A 706 29.91 -28.66 -15.09
C PHE A 706 31.29 -28.60 -15.76
N ASP A 707 31.37 -29.16 -16.97
CA ASP A 707 32.55 -29.12 -17.84
C ASP A 707 32.57 -27.83 -18.69
N ASP A 708 33.45 -26.90 -18.31
CA ASP A 708 33.68 -25.63 -19.00
C ASP A 708 34.94 -25.66 -19.88
N ALA A 709 35.43 -26.84 -20.27
CA ALA A 709 36.64 -26.97 -21.10
C ALA A 709 36.55 -26.21 -22.43
N GLN A 710 35.35 -26.14 -23.01
CA GLN A 710 35.09 -25.43 -24.27
C GLN A 710 34.86 -23.92 -24.11
N TRP A 711 34.80 -23.40 -22.87
CA TRP A 711 34.61 -21.97 -22.64
C TRP A 711 35.90 -21.18 -22.90
N ASN A 712 35.71 -19.95 -23.39
CA ASN A 712 36.80 -19.01 -23.59
C ASN A 712 37.43 -18.64 -22.25
N THR A 713 38.68 -18.18 -22.27
CA THR A 713 39.40 -17.81 -21.04
C THR A 713 39.78 -16.34 -21.10
N GLY A 714 39.47 -15.58 -20.05
CA GLY A 714 39.72 -14.14 -19.97
C GLY A 714 40.02 -13.68 -18.55
N LYS A 715 40.70 -12.54 -18.41
CA LYS A 715 40.87 -11.89 -17.10
C LYS A 715 39.61 -11.10 -16.74
N ALA A 716 39.21 -11.15 -15.48
CA ALA A 716 38.04 -10.44 -14.95
C ALA A 716 38.13 -8.92 -15.17
N GLY A 717 36.96 -8.28 -15.26
CA GLY A 717 36.78 -6.96 -15.88
C GLY A 717 36.32 -7.14 -17.32
N PHE A 718 35.19 -7.80 -17.50
CA PHE A 718 34.57 -8.05 -18.80
C PHE A 718 33.68 -6.88 -19.18
N GLY A 719 33.79 -6.36 -20.40
CA GLY A 719 32.98 -5.21 -20.80
C GLY A 719 33.42 -4.52 -22.09
N THR A 720 32.85 -3.36 -22.38
CA THR A 720 33.23 -2.51 -23.53
C THR A 720 34.24 -1.44 -23.12
N ARG A 721 35.26 -1.23 -23.95
CA ARG A 721 36.30 -0.20 -23.71
C ARG A 721 35.64 1.17 -23.58
N GLY A 722 36.01 1.91 -22.53
CA GLY A 722 35.47 3.24 -22.26
C GLY A 722 34.29 3.28 -21.28
N THR A 723 33.84 2.13 -20.76
CA THR A 723 32.82 2.10 -19.70
C THR A 723 33.30 2.86 -18.46
N PRO A 724 32.59 3.92 -17.99
CA PRO A 724 33.03 4.75 -16.87
C PRO A 724 33.29 3.94 -15.59
N GLY A 725 34.47 4.10 -14.99
CA GLY A 725 34.87 3.35 -13.79
C GLY A 725 35.31 1.90 -14.03
N GLY A 726 34.94 1.30 -15.16
CA GLY A 726 35.28 -0.08 -15.53
C GLY A 726 36.70 -0.23 -16.04
N ARG A 727 37.47 -1.16 -15.46
CA ARG A 727 38.78 -1.57 -15.99
C ARG A 727 38.62 -2.81 -16.87
N VAL A 728 38.31 -2.60 -18.14
CA VAL A 728 38.07 -3.69 -19.09
C VAL A 728 39.39 -4.39 -19.44
N ARG A 729 39.51 -5.66 -19.06
CA ARG A 729 40.66 -6.54 -19.34
C ARG A 729 40.33 -7.60 -20.39
N SER A 730 39.06 -7.98 -20.49
CA SER A 730 38.54 -8.88 -21.52
C SER A 730 37.33 -8.24 -22.16
N GLU A 731 37.28 -8.16 -23.49
CA GLU A 731 36.21 -7.46 -24.19
C GLU A 731 35.01 -8.38 -24.40
N TRP A 732 33.81 -7.89 -24.09
CA TRP A 732 32.52 -8.57 -24.28
C TRP A 732 31.50 -7.54 -24.77
N LYS A 733 30.65 -7.93 -25.73
CA LYS A 733 29.73 -7.01 -26.47
C LYS A 733 28.32 -7.55 -26.71
N THR A 734 28.00 -8.77 -26.27
CA THR A 734 26.64 -9.33 -26.41
C THR A 734 25.77 -8.93 -25.23
N SER A 735 24.47 -9.24 -25.26
CA SER A 735 23.56 -8.94 -24.13
C SER A 735 23.85 -9.77 -22.89
N ASP A 736 24.43 -10.96 -23.05
CA ASP A 736 24.70 -11.85 -21.91
C ASP A 736 26.13 -12.37 -21.86
N ILE A 737 26.65 -12.48 -20.64
CA ILE A 737 27.89 -13.18 -20.34
C ILE A 737 27.71 -14.10 -19.14
N TRP A 738 28.23 -15.31 -19.29
CA TRP A 738 28.34 -16.32 -18.25
C TRP A 738 29.80 -16.48 -17.91
N LEU A 739 30.14 -16.33 -16.63
CA LEU A 739 31.49 -16.48 -16.10
C LEU A 739 31.53 -17.66 -15.15
N ARG A 740 32.60 -18.46 -15.21
CA ARG A 740 32.88 -19.53 -14.25
C ARG A 740 34.35 -19.56 -13.86
N THR A 741 34.63 -19.81 -12.59
CA THR A 741 35.98 -20.07 -12.12
C THR A 741 35.95 -20.94 -10.87
N THR A 742 37.10 -21.50 -10.51
CA THR A 742 37.23 -22.34 -9.33
C THR A 742 38.34 -21.82 -8.43
N PHE A 743 38.16 -21.98 -7.13
CA PHE A 743 39.15 -21.60 -6.13
C PHE A 743 39.28 -22.67 -5.04
N GLU A 744 40.47 -22.77 -4.46
CA GLU A 744 40.77 -23.71 -3.39
C GLU A 744 40.61 -23.05 -2.03
N LEU A 745 39.99 -23.75 -1.07
CA LEU A 745 39.78 -23.26 0.27
C LEU A 745 40.17 -24.33 1.30
N ALA A 746 41.36 -24.21 1.89
CA ALA A 746 41.90 -25.22 2.82
C ALA A 746 41.14 -25.30 4.15
N ASP A 747 40.65 -24.17 4.67
CA ASP A 747 39.91 -24.09 5.93
C ASP A 747 38.78 -23.06 5.83
N TYR A 748 37.61 -23.52 5.37
CA TYR A 748 36.44 -22.67 5.21
C TYR A 748 35.72 -22.36 6.54
N LYS A 749 35.96 -23.17 7.59
CA LYS A 749 35.29 -23.04 8.90
C LYS A 749 35.89 -21.92 9.75
N ASN A 750 37.14 -21.55 9.50
CA ASN A 750 37.79 -20.43 10.17
C ASN A 750 37.58 -19.06 9.47
N VAL A 751 36.86 -19.03 8.34
CA VAL A 751 36.49 -17.78 7.65
C VAL A 751 35.12 -17.28 8.15
N ASN A 752 35.12 -16.25 8.99
CA ASN A 752 33.90 -15.75 9.64
C ASN A 752 33.11 -14.74 8.79
N GLN A 753 33.77 -14.06 7.84
CA GLN A 753 33.14 -13.01 7.05
C GLN A 753 33.62 -13.02 5.60
N PHE A 754 32.96 -13.82 4.77
CA PHE A 754 33.08 -13.74 3.31
C PHE A 754 32.40 -12.49 2.77
N ALA A 755 33.03 -11.86 1.79
CA ALA A 755 32.44 -10.80 1.00
C ALA A 755 32.75 -10.94 -0.49
N LEU A 756 31.76 -10.60 -1.30
CA LEU A 756 31.93 -10.39 -2.73
C LEU A 756 32.34 -8.94 -2.97
N ALA A 757 33.35 -8.75 -3.80
CA ALA A 757 33.66 -7.47 -4.41
C ALA A 757 33.01 -7.47 -5.80
N VAL A 758 32.01 -6.63 -6.02
CA VAL A 758 31.23 -6.64 -7.27
C VAL A 758 31.23 -5.26 -7.89
N HIS A 759 31.61 -5.18 -9.16
CA HIS A 759 31.41 -4.01 -10.01
C HIS A 759 30.73 -4.51 -11.27
N HIS A 760 29.51 -4.05 -11.48
CA HIS A 760 28.67 -4.50 -12.59
C HIS A 760 27.93 -3.32 -13.20
N ASP A 761 27.64 -3.43 -14.48
CA ASP A 761 26.71 -2.57 -15.20
C ASP A 761 25.54 -3.45 -15.63
N GLU A 762 24.34 -3.07 -15.20
CA GLU A 762 23.08 -3.85 -15.30
C GLU A 762 23.02 -5.13 -14.44
N ASP A 763 22.10 -6.02 -14.73
CA ASP A 763 21.63 -7.03 -13.81
C ASP A 763 22.61 -8.19 -13.68
N VAL A 764 22.97 -8.55 -12.44
CA VAL A 764 23.93 -9.61 -12.14
C VAL A 764 23.36 -10.64 -11.18
N GLU A 765 23.68 -11.90 -11.45
CA GLU A 765 23.46 -13.05 -10.58
C GLU A 765 24.79 -13.75 -10.32
N ILE A 766 25.10 -13.99 -9.05
CA ILE A 766 26.35 -14.62 -8.61
C ILE A 766 26.00 -15.90 -7.87
N TYR A 767 26.64 -17.01 -8.21
CA TYR A 767 26.43 -18.35 -7.69
C TYR A 767 27.72 -18.90 -7.08
N LEU A 768 27.60 -19.64 -6.00
CA LEU A 768 28.69 -20.31 -5.30
C LEU A 768 28.34 -21.78 -5.08
N ASN A 769 29.11 -22.67 -5.70
CA ASN A 769 28.86 -24.10 -5.76
C ASN A 769 27.42 -24.44 -6.22
N GLY A 770 26.92 -23.75 -7.25
CA GLY A 770 25.55 -23.89 -7.76
C GLY A 770 24.48 -23.14 -6.98
N VAL A 771 24.81 -22.51 -5.85
CA VAL A 771 23.84 -21.81 -4.98
C VAL A 771 23.89 -20.30 -5.20
N LEU A 772 22.73 -19.66 -5.41
CA LEU A 772 22.66 -18.20 -5.59
C LEU A 772 23.23 -17.47 -4.35
N ALA A 773 24.34 -16.79 -4.57
CA ALA A 773 25.14 -16.07 -3.59
C ALA A 773 24.73 -14.61 -3.46
N ALA A 774 24.44 -13.94 -4.57
CA ALA A 774 23.96 -12.57 -4.58
C ALA A 774 23.28 -12.25 -5.91
N THR A 775 22.36 -11.29 -5.88
CA THR A 775 21.84 -10.63 -7.08
C THR A 775 21.86 -9.13 -6.88
N LYS A 776 22.13 -8.39 -7.95
CA LYS A 776 21.96 -6.94 -8.00
C LYS A 776 21.33 -6.54 -9.33
N ARG A 777 20.53 -5.47 -9.26
CA ARG A 777 19.88 -4.85 -10.40
C ARG A 777 20.44 -3.46 -10.64
N GLY A 778 20.38 -2.98 -11.88
CA GLY A 778 20.98 -1.71 -12.27
C GLY A 778 22.51 -1.75 -12.21
N TYR A 779 23.18 -0.61 -12.10
CA TYR A 779 24.64 -0.53 -12.22
C TYR A 779 25.34 0.02 -10.99
N LEU A 780 26.62 -0.33 -10.88
CA LEU A 780 27.59 0.24 -9.94
C LEU A 780 28.69 0.91 -10.75
N THR A 781 29.12 2.10 -10.34
CA THR A 781 30.23 2.82 -10.99
C THR A 781 31.60 2.50 -10.38
N GLU A 782 31.60 1.67 -9.33
CA GLU A 782 32.79 1.22 -8.61
C GLU A 782 32.52 -0.11 -7.88
N TYR A 783 33.57 -0.79 -7.43
CA TYR A 783 33.41 -2.03 -6.66
C TYR A 783 32.67 -1.78 -5.35
N GLN A 784 31.59 -2.51 -5.13
CA GLN A 784 30.90 -2.55 -3.86
C GLN A 784 31.06 -3.88 -3.16
N ARG A 785 30.97 -3.80 -1.83
CA ARG A 785 30.97 -4.97 -0.96
C ARG A 785 29.56 -5.56 -0.92
N ILE A 786 29.43 -6.81 -1.32
CA ILE A 786 28.17 -7.56 -1.25
C ILE A 786 28.36 -8.77 -0.34
N SER A 787 27.43 -8.98 0.58
CA SER A 787 27.47 -10.17 1.45
C SER A 787 26.95 -11.39 0.68
N LEU A 788 27.60 -12.55 0.87
CA LEU A 788 27.03 -13.82 0.42
C LEU A 788 25.72 -14.11 1.15
N SER A 789 24.77 -14.71 0.43
CA SER A 789 23.61 -15.37 1.04
C SER A 789 24.07 -16.45 2.03
N ALA A 790 23.27 -16.70 3.08
CA ALA A 790 23.59 -17.74 4.07
C ALA A 790 23.73 -19.13 3.42
N LYS A 791 22.91 -19.43 2.40
CA LYS A 791 22.94 -20.69 1.64
C LYS A 791 24.22 -20.84 0.81
N ALA A 792 24.62 -19.79 0.09
CA ALA A 792 25.89 -19.81 -0.65
C ALA A 792 27.10 -19.87 0.28
N ARG A 793 27.03 -19.23 1.45
CA ARG A 793 28.08 -19.39 2.47
C ARG A 793 28.14 -20.82 2.99
N ALA A 794 26.99 -21.44 3.23
CA ALA A 794 26.91 -22.82 3.68
C ALA A 794 27.33 -23.85 2.61
N SER A 795 27.29 -23.48 1.32
CA SER A 795 27.74 -24.35 0.24
C SER A 795 29.26 -24.45 0.14
N LEU A 796 30.01 -23.58 0.82
CA LEU A 796 31.47 -23.63 0.88
C LEU A 796 31.95 -24.90 1.57
N ARG A 797 33.00 -25.48 0.99
CA ARG A 797 33.62 -26.72 1.47
C ARG A 797 35.13 -26.59 1.48
N ALA A 798 35.78 -27.46 2.25
CA ALA A 798 37.23 -27.60 2.18
C ALA A 798 37.64 -28.13 0.79
N GLY A 799 38.72 -27.61 0.22
CA GLY A 799 39.18 -27.91 -1.13
C GLY A 799 38.49 -27.08 -2.21
N LYS A 800 38.18 -27.70 -3.35
CA LYS A 800 37.71 -27.03 -4.57
C LYS A 800 36.28 -26.50 -4.45
N ASN A 801 36.11 -25.22 -4.74
CA ASN A 801 34.84 -24.51 -4.83
C ASN A 801 34.72 -23.80 -6.20
N THR A 802 33.49 -23.53 -6.63
CA THR A 802 33.16 -22.91 -7.91
C THR A 802 32.39 -21.61 -7.69
N LEU A 803 32.82 -20.52 -8.34
CA LEU A 803 32.07 -19.28 -8.43
C LEU A 803 31.59 -19.12 -9.88
N ALA A 804 30.31 -18.81 -10.06
CA ALA A 804 29.70 -18.62 -11.37
C ALA A 804 28.90 -17.31 -11.39
N VAL A 805 28.90 -16.58 -12.51
CA VAL A 805 28.25 -15.27 -12.62
C VAL A 805 27.51 -15.19 -13.94
N HIS A 806 26.29 -14.69 -13.92
CA HIS A 806 25.57 -14.27 -15.13
C HIS A 806 25.32 -12.77 -15.03
N CYS A 807 25.65 -12.05 -16.09
CA CYS A 807 25.38 -10.63 -16.21
C CYS A 807 24.58 -10.39 -17.48
N HIS A 808 23.43 -9.73 -17.34
CA HIS A 808 22.53 -9.37 -18.43
C HIS A 808 22.57 -7.86 -18.66
N GLN A 809 22.83 -7.46 -19.89
CA GLN A 809 23.00 -6.09 -20.33
C GLN A 809 21.87 -5.72 -21.31
N THR A 810 21.12 -4.66 -20.98
CA THR A 810 20.02 -4.15 -21.81
C THR A 810 20.38 -2.90 -22.62
N SER A 811 21.00 -1.89 -22.00
CA SER A 811 21.43 -0.63 -22.64
C SER A 811 22.47 0.12 -21.79
N GLY A 812 23.31 0.95 -22.42
CA GLY A 812 24.25 1.82 -21.72
C GLY A 812 25.70 1.35 -21.79
N GLY A 813 26.44 1.47 -20.69
CA GLY A 813 27.80 0.92 -20.59
C GLY A 813 27.75 -0.62 -20.53
N GLN A 814 28.90 -1.27 -20.32
CA GLN A 814 28.93 -2.71 -20.15
C GLN A 814 30.12 -3.12 -19.31
N PHE A 815 29.88 -3.66 -18.12
CA PHE A 815 30.95 -4.09 -17.22
C PHE A 815 30.53 -5.19 -16.24
N ILE A 816 31.42 -6.16 -15.98
CA ILE A 816 31.30 -7.09 -14.86
C ILE A 816 32.67 -7.54 -14.35
N ASP A 817 32.91 -7.41 -13.06
CA ASP A 817 34.02 -8.02 -12.33
C ASP A 817 33.54 -8.43 -10.93
N VAL A 818 33.91 -9.65 -10.54
CA VAL A 818 33.54 -10.27 -9.25
C VAL A 818 34.78 -10.90 -8.63
N GLY A 819 35.04 -10.56 -7.37
CA GLY A 819 36.01 -11.25 -6.53
C GLY A 819 35.38 -11.76 -5.24
N LEU A 820 35.99 -12.78 -4.63
CA LEU A 820 35.63 -13.34 -3.33
C LEU A 820 36.78 -13.14 -2.34
N TYR A 821 36.46 -12.53 -1.21
CA TYR A 821 37.46 -12.15 -0.22
C TYR A 821 37.10 -12.69 1.16
N ASP A 822 38.15 -13.12 1.85
CA ASP A 822 38.16 -13.39 3.28
C ASP A 822 38.60 -12.11 3.98
N LEU A 823 37.69 -11.52 4.74
CA LEU A 823 37.98 -10.30 5.48
C LEU A 823 38.74 -10.56 6.79
N GLY A 824 39.08 -11.82 7.08
CA GLY A 824 39.90 -12.25 8.22
C GLY A 824 39.18 -12.28 9.57
N ARG A 825 39.80 -13.00 10.52
CA ARG A 825 39.77 -12.73 11.97
C ARG A 825 41.15 -12.15 12.32
N THR A 826 41.28 -11.17 13.20
CA THR A 826 42.60 -10.90 13.79
C THR A 826 42.98 -12.07 14.70
N ALA A 827 44.28 -12.25 14.99
CA ALA A 827 44.87 -13.43 15.64
C ALA A 827 44.44 -13.69 17.12
N GLY A 828 43.24 -13.26 17.53
CA GLY A 828 42.67 -13.44 18.86
C GLY A 828 41.15 -13.68 18.89
N GLY A 829 40.53 -14.14 17.80
CA GLY A 829 39.09 -14.50 17.82
C GLY A 829 38.11 -13.33 17.75
N GLU A 830 38.59 -12.08 17.76
CA GLU A 830 37.75 -10.89 17.58
C GLU A 830 37.61 -10.47 16.10
N PRO A 831 36.46 -9.92 15.68
CA PRO A 831 36.33 -9.38 14.33
C PRO A 831 37.12 -8.06 14.15
N VAL A 832 37.45 -7.73 12.91
CA VAL A 832 38.35 -6.62 12.55
C VAL A 832 37.84 -5.28 13.11
N VAL A 833 38.72 -4.60 13.85
CA VAL A 833 38.61 -3.19 14.25
C VAL A 833 39.44 -2.39 13.24
N ALA A 834 38.90 -1.24 12.82
CA ALA A 834 39.66 -0.23 12.09
C ALA A 834 40.95 0.09 12.86
N SER A 835 42.11 -0.15 12.28
CA SER A 835 43.37 0.27 12.90
C SER A 835 43.44 1.79 12.91
N SER A 836 43.20 2.42 14.05
CA SER A 836 43.79 3.73 14.35
C SER A 836 45.23 3.47 14.75
N GLY A 837 46.16 3.72 13.82
CA GLY A 837 47.58 3.74 14.11
C GLY A 837 47.90 4.89 15.08
N ASP A 838 48.45 4.49 16.22
CA ASP A 838 49.40 5.16 17.10
C ASP A 838 49.11 6.56 17.64
N ALA A 839 48.80 6.61 18.94
CA ALA A 839 49.76 7.17 19.90
C ALA A 839 49.58 6.49 21.28
N ALA A 840 50.70 6.37 21.96
CA ALA A 840 50.92 5.77 23.27
C ALA A 840 49.92 6.21 24.36
N ALA A 841 49.82 5.35 25.38
CA ALA A 841 49.48 5.65 26.77
C ALA A 841 49.06 7.10 27.07
N ASP A 842 47.77 7.39 26.87
CA ASP A 842 47.04 8.44 27.58
C ASP A 842 45.79 7.76 28.15
N ASN A 843 45.44 8.08 29.40
CA ASN A 843 44.24 7.54 30.03
C ASN A 843 43.00 7.89 29.18
N PRO A 844 42.15 6.92 28.77
CA PRO A 844 40.94 7.20 27.98
C PRO A 844 40.00 8.24 28.61
N ALA A 845 40.08 8.41 29.94
CA ALA A 845 39.38 9.45 30.68
C ALA A 845 39.74 10.89 30.24
N ASP A 846 40.89 11.09 29.59
CA ASP A 846 41.40 12.41 29.19
C ASP A 846 40.95 12.84 27.78
N LYS A 847 40.28 11.97 27.00
CA LYS A 847 39.77 12.28 25.64
C LYS A 847 38.24 12.20 25.59
N LYS A 848 37.59 13.36 25.58
CA LYS A 848 36.13 13.46 25.39
C LYS A 848 35.74 13.22 23.93
N ALA A 849 34.70 12.43 23.72
CA ALA A 849 34.07 12.14 22.44
C ALA A 849 32.73 12.89 22.31
N PHE A 850 32.06 12.72 21.16
CA PHE A 850 30.75 13.33 20.88
C PHE A 850 29.74 13.06 22.00
N SER A 851 28.89 14.05 22.28
CA SER A 851 27.92 14.01 23.39
C SER A 851 26.89 12.88 23.23
N LEU A 852 26.72 12.10 24.30
CA LEU A 852 25.61 11.18 24.57
C LEU A 852 24.83 11.62 25.83
N LEU A 853 24.93 12.89 26.20
CA LEU A 853 24.22 13.43 27.36
C LEU A 853 22.70 13.45 27.13
N PRO A 854 21.91 13.43 28.23
CA PRO A 854 20.45 13.58 28.17
C PRO A 854 19.99 15.02 27.93
N GLU A 855 20.92 15.96 27.70
CA GLU A 855 20.61 17.36 27.51
C GLU A 855 19.87 17.62 26.18
N ILE A 856 19.02 18.64 26.15
CA ILE A 856 18.21 18.97 24.96
C ILE A 856 19.07 19.62 23.88
N ALA A 857 19.21 18.94 22.74
CA ALA A 857 19.93 19.41 21.57
C ALA A 857 19.03 20.25 20.63
N SER A 858 17.74 19.91 20.54
CA SER A 858 16.81 20.52 19.59
C SER A 858 15.37 20.45 20.08
N THR A 859 14.56 21.48 19.80
CA THR A 859 13.12 21.53 20.08
C THR A 859 12.24 21.44 18.83
N SER A 860 12.72 20.76 17.78
CA SER A 860 12.04 20.70 16.48
C SER A 860 10.84 19.74 16.45
N GLY A 861 9.85 20.05 15.59
CA GLY A 861 8.68 19.22 15.38
C GLY A 861 7.77 19.03 16.61
N GLY A 862 7.86 19.94 17.58
CA GLY A 862 7.08 19.87 18.82
C GLY A 862 7.65 18.88 19.85
N ARG A 863 8.94 18.54 19.77
CA ARG A 863 9.62 17.60 20.68
C ARG A 863 10.96 18.12 21.15
N GLN A 864 11.35 17.77 22.36
CA GLN A 864 12.66 18.04 22.95
C GLN A 864 13.60 16.85 22.74
N TRP A 865 14.42 16.87 21.68
CA TRP A 865 15.35 15.80 21.35
C TRP A 865 16.65 15.94 22.13
N THR A 866 17.15 14.83 22.72
CA THR A 866 18.41 14.83 23.47
C THR A 866 19.65 14.76 22.57
N ASP A 867 20.81 15.20 23.08
CA ASP A 867 22.11 15.07 22.38
C ASP A 867 22.34 13.62 21.93
N ALA A 868 22.17 12.68 22.86
CA ALA A 868 22.38 11.26 22.61
C ALA A 868 21.55 10.74 21.44
N TYR A 869 20.25 11.07 21.42
CA TYR A 869 19.35 10.60 20.38
C TYR A 869 19.71 11.22 19.02
N ILE A 870 20.00 12.52 18.97
CA ILE A 870 20.41 13.20 17.73
C ILE A 870 21.73 12.66 17.20
N ALA A 871 22.71 12.41 18.08
CA ALA A 871 24.01 11.89 17.71
C ALA A 871 23.93 10.46 17.15
N LEU A 872 23.24 9.55 17.86
CA LEU A 872 23.12 8.14 17.44
C LEU A 872 22.29 7.98 16.17
N THR A 873 21.20 8.74 16.04
CA THR A 873 20.33 8.69 14.86
C THR A 873 20.83 9.57 13.71
N GLN A 874 21.93 10.32 13.87
CA GLN A 874 22.44 11.26 12.88
C GLN A 874 21.34 12.20 12.35
N ASN A 875 20.57 12.77 13.27
CA ASN A 875 19.40 13.59 12.97
C ASN A 875 18.37 12.83 12.11
N GLY A 876 18.06 11.58 12.46
CA GLY A 876 17.00 10.76 11.86
C GLY A 876 17.37 10.09 10.54
N LYS A 877 18.65 9.78 10.33
CA LYS A 877 19.15 9.07 9.16
C LYS A 877 19.77 7.73 9.57
N PRO A 878 19.24 6.59 9.08
CA PRO A 878 19.89 5.29 9.26
C PRO A 878 21.36 5.37 8.83
N ASN A 879 22.25 4.85 9.66
CA ASN A 879 23.69 4.94 9.46
C ASN A 879 24.37 3.61 9.84
N PRO A 880 25.66 3.41 9.52
CA PRO A 880 26.34 2.14 9.82
C PRO A 880 26.38 1.77 11.31
N ILE A 881 26.45 2.76 12.20
CA ILE A 881 26.51 2.54 13.65
C ILE A 881 25.13 2.10 14.16
N VAL A 882 24.09 2.89 13.84
CA VAL A 882 22.70 2.61 14.17
C VAL A 882 21.92 2.47 12.86
N ASN A 883 21.74 1.23 12.42
CA ASN A 883 21.11 0.89 11.15
C ASN A 883 19.71 0.33 11.40
N TRP A 884 18.68 1.13 11.17
CA TRP A 884 17.29 0.69 11.22
C TRP A 884 16.63 0.76 9.85
N LEU A 885 15.50 0.08 9.72
CA LEU A 885 14.69 0.12 8.50
C LEU A 885 14.11 1.52 8.29
N ASN A 886 14.34 2.14 7.13
CA ASN A 886 13.74 3.44 6.83
C ASN A 886 12.22 3.31 6.72
N VAL A 887 11.47 4.17 7.42
CA VAL A 887 10.01 4.19 7.39
C VAL A 887 9.42 4.52 6.00
N GLN A 888 10.22 5.06 5.07
CA GLN A 888 9.89 5.26 3.65
C GLN A 888 10.52 4.19 2.74
N SER A 889 10.77 2.99 3.27
CA SER A 889 11.30 1.86 2.51
C SER A 889 10.24 1.29 1.54
N ILE A 890 10.70 0.53 0.55
CA ILE A 890 9.89 -0.02 -0.54
C ILE A 890 8.73 -0.90 -0.02
N PRO A 891 7.54 -0.92 -0.67
CA PRO A 891 6.43 -1.78 -0.29
C PRO A 891 6.70 -3.28 -0.39
N PRO A 892 7.40 -3.79 -1.43
CA PRO A 892 7.72 -5.22 -1.51
C PRO A 892 8.47 -5.72 -0.28
N MET A 893 8.26 -7.00 0.00
CA MET A 893 8.89 -7.68 1.12
C MET A 893 10.42 -7.66 1.01
N LEU A 894 11.09 -7.40 2.13
CA LEU A 894 12.54 -7.33 2.23
C LEU A 894 13.13 -8.67 2.65
N PRO A 895 14.36 -9.00 2.23
CA PRO A 895 15.01 -10.23 2.67
C PRO A 895 15.26 -10.22 4.19
N PRO A 896 15.36 -11.41 4.82
CA PRO A 896 15.79 -11.52 6.22
C PRO A 896 17.11 -10.80 6.47
N TYR A 897 17.26 -10.24 7.69
CA TYR A 897 18.40 -9.43 8.10
C TYR A 897 18.69 -8.26 7.16
N PHE A 898 17.68 -7.64 6.56
CA PHE A 898 17.89 -6.50 5.66
C PHE A 898 18.51 -5.28 6.37
N ALA A 899 17.98 -4.94 7.55
CA ALA A 899 18.39 -3.82 8.41
C ALA A 899 18.20 -4.21 9.89
N GLY A 900 18.38 -3.26 10.80
CA GLY A 900 18.11 -3.46 12.23
C GLY A 900 19.37 -3.72 13.06
N SER A 901 19.17 -4.20 14.28
CA SER A 901 20.21 -4.51 15.25
C SER A 901 21.25 -5.49 14.69
N ALA A 902 20.84 -6.44 13.86
CA ALA A 902 21.72 -7.38 13.15
C ALA A 902 22.69 -6.73 12.15
N LYS A 903 22.39 -5.51 11.70
CA LYS A 903 23.19 -4.73 10.73
C LYS A 903 23.82 -3.48 11.33
N SER A 904 23.64 -3.27 12.64
CA SER A 904 24.15 -2.11 13.36
C SER A 904 25.53 -2.41 13.95
N GLU A 905 26.54 -1.63 13.58
CA GLU A 905 27.89 -1.77 14.12
C GLU A 905 27.94 -1.53 15.63
N LEU A 906 27.01 -0.73 16.15
CA LEU A 906 26.85 -0.52 17.59
C LEU A 906 26.69 -1.85 18.34
N MET A 907 25.88 -2.77 17.84
CA MET A 907 25.68 -4.08 18.50
C MET A 907 26.94 -4.93 18.49
N VAL A 908 27.71 -4.85 17.42
CA VAL A 908 28.98 -5.58 17.30
C VAL A 908 30.02 -5.02 18.27
N LEU A 909 30.10 -3.69 18.37
CA LEU A 909 31.00 -2.99 19.28
C LEU A 909 30.65 -3.28 20.75
N LEU A 910 29.38 -3.14 21.13
CA LEU A 910 28.93 -3.36 22.51
C LEU A 910 29.09 -4.81 22.98
N ARG A 911 29.01 -5.80 22.07
CA ARG A 911 29.23 -7.22 22.41
C ARG A 911 30.71 -7.57 22.62
N ARG A 912 31.62 -6.92 21.89
CA ARG A 912 33.07 -7.08 22.14
C ARG A 912 33.50 -6.37 23.41
N GLY A 913 32.76 -5.31 23.77
CA GLY A 913 33.18 -4.35 24.77
C GLY A 913 33.75 -3.11 24.11
N HIS A 914 33.58 -1.98 24.77
CA HIS A 914 34.15 -0.70 24.35
C HIS A 914 34.97 -0.17 25.51
N TYR A 915 36.30 -0.37 25.44
CA TYR A 915 37.19 -0.24 26.60
C TYR A 915 36.71 -1.14 27.74
N ASP A 916 36.54 -0.59 28.95
CA ASP A 916 36.13 -1.34 30.14
C ASP A 916 34.60 -1.50 30.27
N VAL A 917 33.83 -0.98 29.31
CA VAL A 917 32.36 -1.08 29.33
C VAL A 917 31.90 -2.50 28.99
N LYS A 918 31.09 -3.08 29.88
CA LYS A 918 30.38 -4.35 29.69
C LYS A 918 28.90 -4.19 30.00
N LEU A 919 28.06 -4.52 29.02
CA LEU A 919 26.61 -4.49 29.18
C LEU A 919 26.07 -5.87 29.56
N SER A 920 25.02 -5.86 30.38
CA SER A 920 24.20 -7.03 30.67
C SER A 920 23.39 -7.48 29.45
N ARG A 921 22.81 -8.69 29.51
CA ARG A 921 21.95 -9.19 28.44
C ARG A 921 20.71 -8.33 28.24
N GLU A 922 20.10 -7.87 29.33
CA GLU A 922 18.95 -6.96 29.29
C GLU A 922 19.30 -5.64 28.59
N GLU A 923 20.43 -5.02 28.95
CA GLU A 923 20.87 -3.76 28.35
C GLU A 923 21.12 -3.93 26.84
N LEU A 924 21.74 -5.03 26.42
CA LEU A 924 21.94 -5.35 24.99
C LEU A 924 20.62 -5.59 24.24
N ASP A 925 19.71 -6.36 24.83
CA ASP A 925 18.41 -6.66 24.21
C ASP A 925 17.54 -5.39 24.09
N LYS A 926 17.59 -4.48 25.08
CA LYS A 926 16.91 -3.18 25.01
C LYS A 926 17.46 -2.31 23.88
N ILE A 927 18.78 -2.21 23.72
CA ILE A 927 19.39 -1.47 22.61
C ILE A 927 19.02 -2.12 21.26
N ALA A 928 19.10 -3.44 21.14
CA ALA A 928 18.69 -4.15 19.93
C ALA A 928 17.22 -3.87 19.59
N CYS A 929 16.33 -3.99 20.58
CA CYS A 929 14.90 -3.72 20.44
C CYS A 929 14.64 -2.28 20.00
N TRP A 930 15.30 -1.27 20.60
CA TRP A 930 15.16 0.13 20.17
C TRP A 930 15.47 0.33 18.69
N ILE A 931 16.57 -0.26 18.20
CA ILE A 931 16.94 -0.19 16.78
C ILE A 931 15.88 -0.89 15.92
N ASP A 932 15.46 -2.09 16.33
CA ASP A 932 14.53 -2.93 15.59
C ASP A 932 13.09 -2.39 15.58
N LEU A 933 12.73 -1.51 16.52
CA LEU A 933 11.46 -0.77 16.54
C LEU A 933 11.51 0.51 15.68
N LEU A 934 12.59 0.74 14.93
CA LEU A 934 12.85 1.95 14.14
C LEU A 934 13.05 3.19 15.02
N VAL A 935 13.84 3.02 16.08
CA VAL A 935 14.34 4.09 16.95
C VAL A 935 13.24 5.02 17.50
N PRO A 936 12.20 4.51 18.20
CA PRO A 936 11.26 5.39 18.90
C PRO A 936 12.01 6.28 19.89
N PHE A 937 11.72 7.58 19.89
CA PHE A 937 12.17 8.48 20.95
C PHE A 937 11.17 8.47 22.10
N CYS A 938 9.88 8.52 21.77
CA CYS A 938 8.77 8.53 22.72
C CYS A 938 8.04 7.18 22.76
N GLY A 939 7.72 6.72 23.95
CA GLY A 939 6.80 5.61 24.19
C GLY A 939 5.32 6.04 24.24
N ASP A 940 5.08 7.34 24.44
CA ASP A 940 3.75 7.96 24.48
C ASP A 940 3.75 9.30 23.71
N TYR A 941 2.63 9.66 23.07
CA TYR A 941 2.55 10.89 22.27
C TYR A 941 2.64 12.19 23.09
N MET A 942 2.42 12.16 24.40
CA MET A 942 2.61 13.33 25.27
C MET A 942 4.04 13.40 25.84
N GLU A 943 4.86 12.37 25.66
CA GLU A 943 6.24 12.36 26.16
C GLU A 943 7.13 13.38 25.43
N ALA A 944 8.00 14.07 26.20
CA ALA A 944 9.01 15.02 25.71
C ALA A 944 8.45 16.07 24.73
N ASN A 945 7.18 16.45 24.91
CA ASN A 945 6.55 17.45 24.07
C ASN A 945 7.16 18.84 24.32
N ALA A 946 7.26 19.61 23.25
CA ALA A 946 7.61 21.03 23.25
C ALA A 946 6.45 21.84 22.65
N TRP A 947 5.22 21.47 23.00
CA TRP A 947 4.01 22.08 22.47
C TRP A 947 3.71 23.39 23.21
N ASP A 948 3.12 24.33 22.50
CA ASP A 948 2.50 25.50 23.13
C ASP A 948 1.16 25.09 23.78
N GLU A 949 0.57 26.03 24.52
CA GLU A 949 -0.71 25.82 25.21
C GLU A 949 -1.82 25.38 24.24
N GLN A 950 -1.84 25.94 23.02
CA GLN A 950 -2.82 25.57 22.00
C GLN A 950 -2.66 24.11 21.55
N GLY A 951 -1.42 23.66 21.32
CA GLY A 951 -1.11 22.28 20.97
C GLY A 951 -1.50 21.30 22.06
N VAL A 952 -1.18 21.61 23.31
CA VAL A 952 -1.58 20.79 24.48
C VAL A 952 -3.10 20.70 24.59
N ASN A 953 -3.80 21.84 24.48
CA ASN A 953 -5.26 21.89 24.56
C ASN A 953 -5.92 21.11 23.41
N LYS A 954 -5.41 21.24 22.18
CA LYS A 954 -5.90 20.49 21.02
C LYS A 954 -5.74 18.98 21.24
N TYR A 955 -4.54 18.53 21.60
CA TYR A 955 -4.30 17.09 21.77
C TYR A 955 -5.15 16.49 22.90
N THR A 956 -5.24 17.21 24.02
CA THR A 956 -6.07 16.81 25.17
C THR A 956 -7.54 16.71 24.79
N HIS A 957 -8.07 17.69 24.05
CA HIS A 957 -9.45 17.66 23.57
C HIS A 957 -9.77 16.39 22.77
N TYR A 958 -8.94 16.05 21.79
CA TYR A 958 -9.16 14.86 20.96
C TYR A 958 -8.92 13.54 21.70
N LEU A 959 -8.00 13.50 22.67
CA LEU A 959 -7.86 12.35 23.56
C LEU A 959 -9.12 12.11 24.39
N GLU A 960 -9.72 13.17 24.97
CA GLU A 960 -10.96 13.04 25.72
C GLU A 960 -12.15 12.66 24.82
N LYS A 961 -12.19 13.20 23.59
CA LYS A 961 -13.16 12.77 22.56
C LYS A 961 -13.02 11.27 22.24
N ARG A 962 -11.79 10.76 22.07
CA ARG A 962 -11.51 9.33 21.87
C ARG A 962 -12.04 8.49 23.02
N LYS A 963 -11.68 8.84 24.26
CA LYS A 963 -12.14 8.13 25.48
C LYS A 963 -13.67 8.08 25.57
N LYS A 964 -14.35 9.18 25.19
CA LYS A 964 -15.81 9.22 25.12
C LYS A 964 -16.38 8.25 24.09
N MET A 965 -15.79 8.18 22.89
CA MET A 965 -16.24 7.24 21.85
C MET A 965 -16.00 5.78 22.26
N GLU A 966 -14.84 5.48 22.86
CA GLU A 966 -14.53 4.17 23.42
C GLU A 966 -15.54 3.77 24.51
N ALA A 967 -15.92 4.70 25.40
CA ALA A 967 -16.92 4.42 26.43
C ALA A 967 -18.31 4.11 25.85
N ILE A 968 -18.73 4.81 24.79
CA ILE A 968 -19.99 4.54 24.08
C ILE A 968 -19.95 3.14 23.46
N GLU A 969 -18.85 2.81 22.77
CA GLU A 969 -18.66 1.48 22.20
C GLU A 969 -18.69 0.38 23.27
N GLN A 970 -18.00 0.57 24.40
CA GLN A 970 -18.01 -0.40 25.49
C GLN A 970 -19.42 -0.61 26.08
N ALA A 971 -20.24 0.45 26.16
CA ALA A 971 -21.63 0.33 26.56
C ALA A 971 -22.45 -0.49 25.55
N ASN A 972 -22.23 -0.28 24.25
CA ASN A 972 -22.86 -1.06 23.18
C ASN A 972 -22.46 -2.54 23.23
N ILE A 973 -21.18 -2.84 23.45
CA ILE A 973 -20.68 -4.22 23.59
C ILE A 973 -21.32 -4.89 24.81
N LYS A 974 -21.40 -4.20 25.96
CA LYS A 974 -22.09 -4.73 27.16
C LYS A 974 -23.57 -5.03 26.89
N ALA A 975 -24.25 -4.15 26.15
CA ALA A 975 -25.64 -4.38 25.76
C ALA A 975 -25.78 -5.60 24.81
N LEU A 976 -24.82 -5.79 23.90
CA LEU A 976 -24.79 -6.94 23.00
C LEU A 976 -24.60 -8.25 23.76
N VAL A 977 -23.65 -8.28 24.70
CA VAL A 977 -23.40 -9.44 25.57
C VAL A 977 -24.66 -9.80 26.36
N ARG A 978 -25.36 -8.81 26.94
CA ARG A 978 -26.63 -9.04 27.65
C ARG A 978 -27.71 -9.62 26.74
N ARG A 979 -27.82 -9.14 25.50
CA ARG A 979 -28.76 -9.68 24.50
C ARG A 979 -28.42 -11.14 24.13
N GLN A 980 -27.14 -11.48 24.03
CA GLN A 980 -26.69 -12.80 23.61
C GLN A 980 -26.67 -13.85 24.74
N PHE A 981 -26.42 -13.43 25.98
CA PHE A 981 -26.13 -14.34 27.10
C PHE A 981 -26.94 -14.06 28.38
N GLY A 982 -27.89 -13.11 28.39
CA GLY A 982 -28.65 -12.72 29.58
C GLY A 982 -27.92 -11.73 30.51
N ALA A 983 -28.60 -11.30 31.59
CA ALA A 983 -28.11 -10.25 32.50
C ALA A 983 -26.84 -10.65 33.28
N ASP A 984 -26.71 -11.95 33.59
CA ASP A 984 -25.63 -12.51 34.42
C ASP A 984 -24.48 -13.11 33.59
N GLY A 985 -24.56 -13.04 32.25
CA GLY A 985 -23.53 -13.57 31.33
C GLY A 985 -23.43 -15.11 31.28
N THR A 986 -24.26 -15.81 32.06
CA THR A 986 -24.44 -17.26 32.07
C THR A 986 -25.62 -17.65 31.19
N SER A 987 -25.41 -18.59 30.27
CA SER A 987 -26.42 -18.97 29.27
C SER A 987 -27.71 -19.47 29.91
N GLU A 988 -28.82 -18.77 29.68
CA GLU A 988 -30.06 -19.44 29.29
C GLU A 988 -30.11 -19.37 27.76
N LYS A 989 -29.79 -20.48 27.09
CA LYS A 989 -30.07 -20.60 25.65
C LYS A 989 -31.59 -20.45 25.45
N PRO A 990 -32.06 -19.79 24.37
CA PRO A 990 -33.38 -20.09 23.86
C PRO A 990 -33.46 -21.52 23.32
#